data_AF-A0A8C2XNP2-F1
#
_entry.id   AF-A0A8C2XNP2-F1
#
_cell.length_a   1.000
_cell.length_b   1.000
_cell.length_c   1.000
_cell.angle_alpha   90.00
_cell.angle_beta   90.00
_cell.angle_gamma   90.00
#
_symmetry.space_group_name_H-M   'P 1'
#
loop_
_entity.id
_entity.type
_entity.pdbx_description
1 polymer ?
#
loop_
_entity_poly.entity_id
_entity_poly.type
_entity_poly.pdbx_seq_one_letter_code
_entity_poly.pdbx_strand_id
1 'polypeptide(L)'
;HFLADKVRKTKTSTEIKNNPFEVKINRKKFEILGRKTKHDVGLPGVSRSKAINKRKETLLKEYKLKGKCGKFVDRRFGEYDTKMAPEDKILKRFSMERQRGHDKKDLYNLNEEEELTHYGQSLAEMEKFNDIVNSDDDDEPEEKGLLSAELTASHFGGGGLLRKKTSGDQQDGEGHHRAKSRQELIEELIQKSKQEKRERQVRKEEAQELTEKLDLEWKSIQTLMVKKTPRCDHVEEEKPKPDIYLELGFEMKAQPSEKLKTPEELAREEREKLHQLESDRLRRMMGDEGGESSQSQIHISADDIHDGFILDKDDKKTLSYQVKDDEKEGQSGEEEESEAEVEGEEDGDDEEEEEEEEDEQEGSSEEEDGHSDLESEQESEDEEREETSAKPSLSKEEMKAQQEAAKAELPYTFTAPETYDDLKDLLHGHTPDNQRLIVARTQKSNHASLAVGNKLRLQKLFGFLLEYIGELATRSPPELATTDKLIPELYSMCQMFPEAACKTMQSIFGDAGHSSEEVLEVKGHIAFPTLDMLIYLKVTALLFPTSDFRHPVTTPALLYISQALTKCPVRSLQDVTSGLVLCCLGVEYVTFSKRFLPELINFLSGTLHLAVRDKTSIGSYTVVPPFRPSGKCSDLLVLSDSESCKSWSKKSLPLSLSLCRLMCLSTCLDLVKRCCLLYKDLTSFACIFQPITTLLSKHLSAQTLPELLQELHSEILESIGGAPVTRCRLVLERKKPIPLKLLTPKIVEVLDYGKKRGSTREEREKERLKHKYKKEFKGALREIRKDTRFLAREKLSEVMNRDSERKRKVRELFGSLATQEGEWKALKRRKKK
;
A
#
# COMPACT_ATOMS: atom_id res chain seq x y z
N HIS A 1 -84.69 44.31 -19.16
CA HIS A 1 -83.69 44.55 -18.09
C HIS A 1 -83.72 43.53 -16.94
N PHE A 2 -84.86 43.18 -16.33
CA PHE A 2 -84.93 42.44 -15.05
C PHE A 2 -84.23 41.06 -14.93
N LEU A 3 -83.85 40.36 -16.01
CA LEU A 3 -83.07 39.11 -15.88
C LEU A 3 -81.60 39.33 -15.48
N ALA A 4 -80.98 40.44 -15.92
CA ALA A 4 -79.53 40.65 -15.75
C ALA A 4 -79.14 40.84 -14.28
N ASP A 5 -79.92 41.59 -13.51
CA ASP A 5 -79.60 41.89 -12.11
C ASP A 5 -79.81 40.70 -11.17
N LYS A 6 -80.69 39.75 -11.52
CA LYS A 6 -80.77 38.47 -10.78
C LYS A 6 -79.47 37.69 -10.92
N VAL A 7 -78.92 37.57 -12.14
CA VAL A 7 -77.65 36.87 -12.40
C VAL A 7 -76.46 37.60 -11.74
N ARG A 8 -76.46 38.94 -11.72
CA ARG A 8 -75.43 39.73 -11.02
C ARG A 8 -75.49 39.53 -9.51
N LYS A 9 -76.68 39.67 -8.89
CA LYS A 9 -76.85 39.48 -7.44
C LYS A 9 -76.58 38.05 -6.96
N THR A 10 -76.70 37.03 -7.82
CA THR A 10 -76.28 35.65 -7.47
C THR A 10 -74.77 35.38 -7.56
N LYS A 11 -73.99 36.26 -8.20
CA LYS A 11 -72.52 36.10 -8.30
C LYS A 11 -71.76 36.81 -7.17
N THR A 12 -72.39 37.79 -6.52
CA THR A 12 -71.91 38.42 -5.29
C THR A 12 -72.47 37.68 -4.08
N SER A 13 -71.60 37.34 -3.12
CA SER A 13 -71.91 36.68 -1.84
C SER A 13 -72.48 35.24 -1.84
N THR A 14 -71.81 34.31 -2.53
CA THR A 14 -71.39 33.09 -1.81
C THR A 14 -70.10 33.38 -1.04
N GLU A 15 -70.16 34.32 -0.10
CA GLU A 15 -69.12 34.46 0.92
C GLU A 15 -69.13 33.17 1.73
N ILE A 16 -68.07 32.38 1.60
CA ILE A 16 -67.79 31.33 2.56
C ILE A 16 -67.51 32.06 3.86
N LYS A 17 -68.53 32.13 4.75
CA LYS A 17 -68.36 32.68 6.10
C LYS A 17 -67.11 32.03 6.68
N ASN A 18 -66.12 32.83 7.11
CA ASN A 18 -64.82 32.38 7.58
C ASN A 18 -64.95 31.61 8.90
N ASN A 19 -65.43 30.38 8.79
CA ASN A 19 -65.77 29.49 9.89
C ASN A 19 -64.57 28.56 10.14
N PRO A 20 -63.74 28.82 11.17
CA PRO A 20 -62.55 28.02 11.42
C PRO A 20 -62.87 26.55 11.75
N PHE A 21 -64.11 26.22 12.11
CA PHE A 21 -64.53 24.85 12.41
C PHE A 21 -64.82 23.99 11.16
N GLU A 22 -64.99 24.60 9.98
CA GLU A 22 -65.11 23.85 8.71
C GLU A 22 -63.74 23.48 8.11
N VAL A 23 -62.67 24.09 8.61
CA VAL A 23 -61.31 24.01 8.10
C VAL A 23 -60.43 23.27 9.10
N LYS A 24 -59.74 22.21 8.67
CA LYS A 24 -58.67 21.59 9.47
C LYS A 24 -57.31 22.05 8.98
N ILE A 25 -56.65 22.89 9.77
CA ILE A 25 -55.25 23.28 9.57
C ILE A 25 -54.35 22.24 10.27
N ASN A 26 -53.26 21.83 9.61
CA ASN A 26 -52.22 21.00 10.21
C ASN A 26 -51.03 21.89 10.63
N ARG A 27 -50.62 21.84 11.90
CA ARG A 27 -49.44 22.57 12.38
C ARG A 27 -48.18 22.05 11.70
N LYS A 28 -47.35 22.95 11.16
CA LYS A 28 -45.99 22.64 10.68
C LYS A 28 -45.10 22.38 11.90
N LYS A 29 -44.20 21.39 11.79
CA LYS A 29 -43.22 21.04 12.85
C LYS A 29 -41.92 21.83 12.74
N PHE A 30 -41.53 22.15 11.51
CA PHE A 30 -40.35 22.92 11.16
C PHE A 30 -40.75 23.91 10.07
N GLU A 31 -40.22 25.12 10.14
CA GLU A 31 -40.37 26.11 9.09
C GLU A 31 -39.34 25.85 8.00
N ILE A 32 -39.79 25.72 6.75
CA ILE A 32 -38.94 25.49 5.59
C ILE A 32 -39.38 26.50 4.53
N LEU A 33 -38.55 27.50 4.30
CA LEU A 33 -38.80 28.58 3.34
C LEU A 33 -39.05 28.00 1.93
N GLY A 34 -39.92 28.66 1.16
CA GLY A 34 -40.33 28.23 -0.18
C GLY A 34 -41.22 26.97 -0.26
N ARG A 35 -41.27 26.10 0.77
CA ARG A 35 -41.93 24.79 0.69
C ARG A 35 -43.46 24.86 0.79
N LYS A 36 -44.15 24.92 -0.35
CA LYS A 36 -45.62 24.82 -0.45
C LYS A 36 -46.11 23.36 -0.26
N THR A 37 -46.57 23.03 0.95
CA THR A 37 -47.04 21.69 1.32
C THR A 37 -48.52 21.46 0.98
N LYS A 38 -48.80 20.52 0.05
CA LYS A 38 -50.14 20.19 -0.49
C LYS A 38 -51.21 19.74 0.53
N HIS A 39 -50.88 19.64 1.81
CA HIS A 39 -51.74 19.10 2.88
C HIS A 39 -51.79 20.00 4.13
N ASP A 40 -51.39 21.27 4.04
CA ASP A 40 -51.45 22.23 5.16
C ASP A 40 -52.88 22.44 5.67
N VAL A 41 -53.86 22.39 4.76
CA VAL A 41 -55.28 22.64 5.02
C VAL A 41 -56.13 21.52 4.40
N GLY A 42 -57.15 21.06 5.14
CA GLY A 42 -58.18 20.16 4.65
C GLY A 42 -59.59 20.62 5.03
N LEU A 43 -60.62 20.13 4.32
CA LEU A 43 -62.02 20.51 4.50
C LEU A 43 -62.88 19.30 4.92
N PRO A 44 -62.98 18.97 6.23
CA PRO A 44 -63.71 17.79 6.69
C PRO A 44 -65.20 17.80 6.36
N GLY A 45 -65.85 18.97 6.34
CA GLY A 45 -67.27 19.10 5.99
C GLY A 45 -67.57 18.64 4.56
N VAL A 46 -66.91 19.27 3.58
CA VAL A 46 -67.03 18.95 2.14
C VAL A 46 -66.60 17.51 1.85
N SER A 47 -65.54 17.02 2.52
CA SER A 47 -65.10 15.63 2.40
C SER A 47 -66.17 14.64 2.89
N ARG A 48 -66.81 14.92 4.05
CA ARG A 48 -67.89 14.08 4.59
C ARG A 48 -69.14 14.13 3.72
N SER A 49 -69.58 15.29 3.24
CA SER A 49 -70.78 15.40 2.40
C SER A 49 -70.60 14.69 1.05
N LYS A 50 -69.47 14.90 0.35
CA LYS A 50 -69.14 14.17 -0.88
C LYS A 50 -69.08 12.66 -0.65
N ALA A 51 -68.51 12.21 0.48
CA ALA A 51 -68.45 10.80 0.83
C ALA A 51 -69.80 10.20 1.28
N ILE A 52 -70.77 10.99 1.72
CA ILE A 52 -72.15 10.55 1.97
C ILE A 52 -72.92 10.48 0.65
N ASN A 53 -72.76 11.45 -0.25
CA ASN A 53 -73.40 11.44 -1.56
C ASN A 53 -72.95 10.22 -2.39
N LYS A 54 -71.64 9.91 -2.42
CA LYS A 54 -71.15 8.68 -3.06
C LYS A 54 -71.81 7.41 -2.50
N ARG A 55 -72.07 7.34 -1.19
CA ARG A 55 -72.78 6.20 -0.55
C ARG A 55 -74.26 6.14 -0.92
N LYS A 56 -74.93 7.29 -1.07
CA LYS A 56 -76.29 7.37 -1.62
C LYS A 56 -76.35 6.96 -3.09
N GLU A 57 -75.28 7.20 -3.85
CA GLU A 57 -75.16 6.86 -5.26
C GLU A 57 -74.76 5.40 -5.53
N THR A 58 -74.16 4.71 -4.56
CA THR A 58 -73.68 3.32 -4.63
C THR A 58 -74.44 2.44 -3.64
N LEU A 59 -73.95 2.31 -2.40
CA LEU A 59 -74.48 1.43 -1.35
C LEU A 59 -76.01 1.54 -1.14
N LEU A 60 -76.60 2.74 -1.21
CA LEU A 60 -78.06 2.91 -1.05
C LEU A 60 -78.84 2.40 -2.26
N LYS A 61 -78.29 2.50 -3.48
CA LYS A 61 -78.88 1.88 -4.67
C LYS A 61 -78.76 0.36 -4.59
N GLU A 62 -77.55 -0.14 -4.30
CA GLU A 62 -77.28 -1.58 -4.13
C GLU A 62 -78.20 -2.21 -3.07
N TYR A 63 -78.33 -1.59 -1.90
CA TYR A 63 -79.22 -2.04 -0.83
C TYR A 63 -80.70 -2.06 -1.27
N LYS A 64 -81.17 -1.04 -2.00
CA LYS A 64 -82.53 -1.00 -2.58
C LYS A 64 -82.73 -1.97 -3.76
N LEU A 65 -81.66 -2.39 -4.41
CA LEU A 65 -81.66 -3.36 -5.51
C LEU A 65 -81.45 -4.81 -5.03
N LYS A 66 -81.13 -5.05 -3.76
CA LYS A 66 -80.82 -6.39 -3.20
C LYS A 66 -81.88 -7.46 -3.54
N GLY A 67 -83.15 -7.07 -3.66
CA GLY A 67 -84.25 -7.98 -4.01
C GLY A 67 -84.58 -8.09 -5.51
N LYS A 68 -83.75 -7.55 -6.42
CA LYS A 68 -84.00 -7.56 -7.87
C LYS A 68 -82.99 -8.43 -8.61
N CYS A 69 -83.48 -9.46 -9.30
CA CYS A 69 -82.63 -10.35 -10.12
C CYS A 69 -82.42 -9.82 -11.56
N GLY A 70 -83.31 -8.96 -12.06
CA GLY A 70 -83.22 -8.41 -13.42
C GLY A 70 -82.19 -7.28 -13.53
N LYS A 71 -81.18 -7.47 -14.40
CA LYS A 71 -80.19 -6.45 -14.77
C LYS A 71 -80.35 -6.09 -16.25
N PHE A 72 -80.71 -4.85 -16.57
CA PHE A 72 -80.61 -4.34 -17.94
C PHE A 72 -79.13 -4.21 -18.31
N VAL A 73 -78.69 -4.93 -19.34
CA VAL A 73 -77.31 -4.87 -19.85
C VAL A 73 -77.35 -4.10 -21.17
N ASP A 74 -77.08 -2.80 -21.09
CA ASP A 74 -77.01 -1.97 -22.28
C ASP A 74 -75.75 -2.31 -23.09
N ARG A 75 -75.95 -2.92 -24.26
CA ARG A 75 -74.88 -3.28 -25.20
C ARG A 75 -74.62 -2.18 -26.25
N ARG A 76 -75.27 -1.01 -26.16
CA ARG A 76 -75.10 0.08 -27.14
C ARG A 76 -73.73 0.75 -26.98
N PHE A 77 -72.92 0.70 -28.04
CA PHE A 77 -71.55 1.18 -28.04
C PHE A 77 -71.43 2.63 -27.53
N GLY A 78 -70.52 2.86 -26.57
CA GLY A 78 -70.18 4.20 -26.08
C GLY A 78 -71.24 4.95 -25.28
N GLU A 79 -72.38 4.36 -24.88
CA GLU A 79 -73.44 5.10 -24.14
C GLU A 79 -72.88 5.78 -22.89
N TYR A 80 -72.15 5.03 -22.07
CA TYR A 80 -71.61 5.46 -20.77
C TYR A 80 -70.31 6.29 -20.82
N ASP A 81 -69.64 6.42 -21.97
CA ASP A 81 -68.42 7.23 -22.05
C ASP A 81 -68.77 8.72 -22.18
N THR A 82 -68.33 9.54 -21.23
CA THR A 82 -68.59 10.99 -21.23
C THR A 82 -67.62 11.80 -22.10
N LYS A 83 -66.62 11.16 -22.74
CA LYS A 83 -65.65 11.83 -23.62
C LYS A 83 -66.07 11.91 -25.09
N MET A 84 -66.89 10.96 -25.56
CA MET A 84 -67.35 10.91 -26.95
C MET A 84 -68.54 11.85 -27.18
N ALA A 85 -68.57 12.58 -28.30
CA ALA A 85 -69.71 13.41 -28.67
C ALA A 85 -70.97 12.56 -28.93
N PRO A 86 -72.19 13.11 -28.74
CA PRO A 86 -73.42 12.35 -29.01
C PRO A 86 -73.52 11.92 -30.48
N GLU A 87 -73.01 12.73 -31.41
CA GLU A 87 -72.98 12.46 -32.85
C GLU A 87 -72.02 11.31 -33.19
N ASP A 88 -70.79 11.32 -32.65
CA ASP A 88 -69.82 10.22 -32.81
C ASP A 88 -70.38 8.88 -32.33
N LYS A 89 -71.14 8.89 -31.22
CA LYS A 89 -71.79 7.69 -30.67
C LYS A 89 -72.83 7.14 -31.64
N ILE A 90 -73.59 7.99 -32.32
CA ILE A 90 -74.57 7.59 -33.33
C ILE A 90 -73.86 7.07 -34.58
N LEU A 91 -72.84 7.78 -35.07
CA LEU A 91 -72.05 7.37 -36.25
C LEU A 91 -71.34 6.02 -36.05
N LYS A 92 -70.73 5.80 -34.87
CA LYS A 92 -70.10 4.52 -34.51
C LYS A 92 -71.09 3.39 -34.21
N ARG A 93 -72.34 3.69 -33.85
CA ARG A 93 -73.42 2.68 -33.80
C ARG A 93 -73.86 2.29 -35.20
N PHE A 94 -74.12 3.28 -36.05
CA PHE A 94 -74.60 3.08 -37.41
C PHE A 94 -73.61 2.29 -38.27
N SER A 95 -72.30 2.56 -38.15
CA SER A 95 -71.25 1.78 -38.82
C SER A 95 -71.13 0.34 -38.30
N MET A 96 -71.10 0.12 -36.98
CA MET A 96 -71.12 -1.22 -36.37
C MET A 96 -72.40 -2.02 -36.71
N GLU A 97 -73.52 -1.34 -36.90
CA GLU A 97 -74.80 -1.94 -37.32
C GLU A 97 -74.80 -2.27 -38.82
N ARG A 98 -74.15 -1.44 -39.66
CA ARG A 98 -73.90 -1.75 -41.07
C ARG A 98 -72.97 -2.94 -41.27
N GLN A 99 -71.88 -3.02 -40.51
CA GLN A 99 -70.93 -4.15 -40.52
C GLN A 99 -71.66 -5.45 -40.17
N ARG A 100 -72.41 -5.48 -39.06
CA ARG A 100 -73.29 -6.62 -38.70
C ARG A 100 -74.41 -6.95 -39.69
N GLY A 101 -74.69 -6.06 -40.63
CA GLY A 101 -75.59 -6.29 -41.76
C GLY A 101 -74.88 -6.83 -43.02
N HIS A 102 -73.55 -6.73 -43.07
CA HIS A 102 -72.67 -7.35 -44.06
C HIS A 102 -72.34 -8.78 -43.63
N ASP A 103 -71.78 -8.96 -42.41
CA ASP A 103 -71.39 -10.26 -41.83
C ASP A 103 -72.49 -11.35 -41.93
N LYS A 104 -73.77 -10.94 -41.98
CA LYS A 104 -74.95 -11.82 -42.07
C LYS A 104 -75.44 -12.13 -43.49
N LYS A 105 -75.03 -11.36 -44.49
CA LYS A 105 -75.24 -11.68 -45.90
C LYS A 105 -74.14 -12.59 -46.41
N ASP A 106 -72.91 -12.26 -46.02
CA ASP A 106 -71.69 -12.95 -46.44
C ASP A 106 -71.72 -14.42 -45.96
N LEU A 107 -72.37 -14.68 -44.81
CA LEU A 107 -72.66 -16.02 -44.27
C LEU A 107 -73.49 -16.97 -45.17
N TYR A 108 -74.03 -16.49 -46.30
CA TYR A 108 -74.81 -17.29 -47.25
C TYR A 108 -74.27 -17.25 -48.70
N ASN A 109 -73.15 -16.56 -48.96
CA ASN A 109 -72.56 -16.45 -50.29
C ASN A 109 -71.42 -17.46 -50.51
N LEU A 110 -71.77 -18.75 -50.66
CA LEU A 110 -70.82 -19.88 -50.78
C LEU A 110 -70.00 -19.94 -52.10
N ASN A 111 -69.75 -18.81 -52.76
CA ASN A 111 -69.14 -18.79 -54.10
C ASN A 111 -68.23 -17.57 -54.38
N GLU A 112 -67.60 -17.02 -53.35
CA GLU A 112 -66.38 -16.19 -53.49
C GLU A 112 -65.32 -16.79 -52.53
N GLU A 113 -64.06 -16.82 -52.95
CA GLU A 113 -63.00 -17.60 -52.28
C GLU A 113 -62.60 -16.97 -50.94
N GLU A 114 -62.43 -17.78 -49.89
CA GLU A 114 -62.09 -17.28 -48.55
C GLU A 114 -60.69 -16.63 -48.53
N GLU A 115 -60.63 -15.30 -48.34
CA GLU A 115 -59.38 -14.61 -48.01
C GLU A 115 -58.84 -15.14 -46.67
N LEU A 116 -57.83 -16.01 -46.74
CA LEU A 116 -57.22 -16.63 -45.57
C LEU A 116 -56.53 -15.55 -44.71
N THR A 117 -57.17 -15.21 -43.59
CA THR A 117 -56.72 -14.16 -42.67
C THR A 117 -56.18 -14.78 -41.37
N HIS A 118 -54.99 -14.36 -40.96
CA HIS A 118 -54.37 -14.79 -39.71
C HIS A 118 -54.39 -13.62 -38.72
N TYR A 119 -54.96 -13.83 -37.52
CA TYR A 119 -55.22 -12.80 -36.50
C TYR A 119 -55.92 -11.50 -36.99
N GLY A 120 -56.58 -11.53 -38.14
CA GLY A 120 -57.35 -10.41 -38.68
C GLY A 120 -56.60 -9.49 -39.67
N GLN A 121 -55.47 -9.93 -40.22
CA GLN A 121 -54.83 -9.31 -41.39
C GLN A 121 -54.90 -10.26 -42.59
N SER A 122 -55.03 -9.73 -43.81
CA SER A 122 -54.99 -10.52 -45.04
C SER A 122 -53.53 -10.76 -45.47
N LEU A 123 -53.24 -11.96 -45.98
CA LEU A 123 -51.88 -12.35 -46.35
C LEU A 123 -51.27 -11.46 -47.46
N ALA A 124 -52.10 -10.88 -48.32
CA ALA A 124 -51.70 -9.91 -49.35
C ALA A 124 -51.14 -8.58 -48.80
N GLU A 125 -51.33 -8.27 -47.51
CA GLU A 125 -50.67 -7.15 -46.84
C GLU A 125 -49.30 -7.56 -46.26
N MET A 126 -49.14 -8.82 -45.83
CA MET A 126 -47.85 -9.37 -45.35
C MET A 126 -46.83 -9.53 -46.48
N GLU A 127 -47.23 -9.78 -47.72
CA GLU A 127 -46.31 -10.10 -48.83
C GLU A 127 -45.40 -8.92 -49.25
N LYS A 128 -45.64 -7.70 -48.74
CA LYS A 128 -44.84 -6.49 -49.02
C LYS A 128 -43.65 -6.33 -48.07
N PHE A 129 -42.84 -7.37 -47.95
CA PHE A 129 -41.58 -7.34 -47.17
C PHE A 129 -40.50 -6.49 -47.84
N ASN A 130 -40.43 -5.21 -47.46
CA ASN A 130 -39.25 -4.36 -47.65
C ASN A 130 -38.36 -4.38 -46.40
N ASP A 131 -37.89 -5.57 -46.00
CA ASP A 131 -36.79 -5.71 -45.02
C ASP A 131 -36.04 -7.04 -45.22
N ILE A 132 -35.33 -7.15 -46.35
CA ILE A 132 -34.35 -8.23 -46.58
C ILE A 132 -33.04 -7.80 -45.93
N VAL A 133 -32.86 -8.18 -44.67
CA VAL A 133 -31.55 -8.17 -44.02
C VAL A 133 -30.87 -9.50 -44.37
N ASN A 134 -29.81 -9.43 -45.19
CA ASN A 134 -29.00 -10.61 -45.48
C ASN A 134 -28.37 -11.13 -44.18
N SER A 135 -28.50 -12.44 -43.96
CA SER A 135 -27.95 -13.17 -42.82
C SER A 135 -26.80 -14.05 -43.29
N ASP A 136 -25.59 -13.52 -43.26
CA ASP A 136 -24.34 -14.31 -43.32
C ASP A 136 -23.20 -13.45 -42.76
N ASP A 137 -22.77 -13.76 -41.53
CA ASP A 137 -21.49 -13.42 -40.86
C ASP A 137 -21.64 -13.82 -39.37
N ASP A 138 -21.48 -15.10 -39.09
CA ASP A 138 -21.31 -15.63 -37.72
C ASP A 138 -19.84 -15.44 -37.29
N ASP A 139 -19.50 -14.28 -36.70
CA ASP A 139 -18.35 -14.11 -35.80
C ASP A 139 -18.40 -12.75 -35.06
N GLU A 140 -18.72 -12.80 -33.74
CA GLU A 140 -18.42 -11.84 -32.64
C GLU A 140 -19.53 -11.88 -31.55
N PRO A 141 -19.20 -11.84 -30.24
CA PRO A 141 -20.05 -12.42 -29.20
C PRO A 141 -21.24 -11.58 -28.69
N GLU A 142 -22.29 -12.31 -28.32
CA GLU A 142 -23.31 -12.08 -27.29
C GLU A 142 -23.53 -10.68 -26.65
N GLU A 143 -23.97 -9.66 -27.41
CA GLU A 143 -24.88 -8.64 -26.81
C GLU A 143 -25.97 -8.06 -27.74
N LYS A 144 -26.05 -8.46 -29.02
CA LYS A 144 -26.98 -7.94 -30.03
C LYS A 144 -28.45 -8.39 -29.87
N GLY A 145 -28.91 -8.66 -28.64
CA GLY A 145 -30.30 -8.97 -28.29
C GLY A 145 -30.98 -7.96 -27.35
N LEU A 146 -30.21 -7.15 -26.62
CA LEU A 146 -30.74 -6.23 -25.62
C LEU A 146 -30.94 -4.82 -26.20
N LEU A 147 -32.20 -4.37 -26.26
CA LEU A 147 -32.51 -2.96 -26.46
C LEU A 147 -31.80 -2.13 -25.37
N SER A 148 -31.06 -1.10 -25.79
CA SER A 148 -30.19 -0.33 -24.88
C SER A 148 -30.93 0.11 -23.63
N ALA A 149 -30.26 0.09 -22.47
CA ALA A 149 -30.91 0.21 -21.17
C ALA A 149 -31.77 1.49 -21.03
N GLU A 150 -31.42 2.57 -21.72
CA GLU A 150 -32.18 3.83 -21.77
C GLU A 150 -33.44 3.75 -22.66
N LEU A 151 -33.40 2.99 -23.76
CA LEU A 151 -34.56 2.69 -24.61
C LEU A 151 -35.56 1.77 -23.88
N THR A 152 -35.05 0.72 -23.25
CA THR A 152 -35.85 -0.25 -22.48
C THR A 152 -36.49 0.40 -21.24
N ALA A 153 -35.73 1.24 -20.54
CA ALA A 153 -36.24 2.04 -19.43
C ALA A 153 -37.37 2.99 -19.85
N SER A 154 -37.30 3.58 -21.04
CA SER A 154 -38.28 4.56 -21.52
C SER A 154 -39.53 3.94 -22.16
N HIS A 155 -39.44 2.75 -22.76
CA HIS A 155 -40.58 2.08 -23.41
C HIS A 155 -41.35 1.11 -22.49
N PHE A 156 -40.66 0.30 -21.68
CA PHE A 156 -41.30 -0.71 -20.82
C PHE A 156 -41.66 -0.21 -19.40
N GLY A 157 -41.57 1.10 -19.14
CA GLY A 157 -42.09 1.73 -17.92
C GLY A 157 -41.31 1.43 -16.63
N GLY A 158 -40.20 0.67 -16.69
CA GLY A 158 -39.30 0.41 -15.57
C GLY A 158 -38.34 1.57 -15.24
N GLY A 159 -38.14 2.50 -16.18
CA GLY A 159 -37.23 3.64 -16.05
C GLY A 159 -37.70 4.68 -15.02
N GLY A 160 -36.94 4.84 -13.93
CA GLY A 160 -37.33 5.69 -12.83
C GLY A 160 -37.23 7.20 -13.12
N LEU A 161 -38.39 7.89 -13.17
CA LEU A 161 -38.58 9.35 -13.15
C LEU A 161 -38.01 10.07 -11.89
N LEU A 162 -37.11 9.42 -11.14
CA LEU A 162 -36.61 9.85 -9.84
C LEU A 162 -35.11 9.50 -9.58
N ARG A 163 -34.31 9.16 -10.60
CA ARG A 163 -32.83 9.24 -10.46
C ARG A 163 -32.38 10.69 -10.70
N LYS A 164 -32.41 11.50 -9.63
CA LYS A 164 -31.67 12.77 -9.58
C LYS A 164 -30.17 12.42 -9.73
N LYS A 165 -29.52 12.85 -10.81
CA LYS A 165 -28.05 12.68 -10.97
C LYS A 165 -27.36 13.32 -9.77
N THR A 166 -26.41 12.62 -9.17
CA THR A 166 -25.58 13.13 -8.08
C THR A 166 -24.73 14.29 -8.59
N SER A 167 -24.67 15.36 -7.82
CA SER A 167 -23.75 16.47 -8.03
C SER A 167 -22.34 16.01 -7.70
N GLY A 168 -21.42 16.09 -8.66
CA GLY A 168 -20.09 15.48 -8.54
C GLY A 168 -19.10 15.94 -9.62
N ASP A 169 -19.33 17.11 -10.22
CA ASP A 169 -18.26 18.00 -10.67
C ASP A 169 -18.80 19.44 -10.67
N GLN A 170 -17.94 20.42 -10.47
CA GLN A 170 -18.31 21.82 -10.32
C GLN A 170 -17.20 22.74 -10.87
N GLN A 171 -17.35 23.14 -12.14
CA GLN A 171 -16.72 24.35 -12.69
C GLN A 171 -17.81 25.31 -13.17
N ASP A 172 -17.45 26.60 -13.22
CA ASP A 172 -18.40 27.70 -13.14
C ASP A 172 -19.18 28.00 -14.44
N GLY A 173 -20.40 28.50 -14.27
CA GLY A 173 -21.24 28.98 -15.37
C GLY A 173 -22.65 29.37 -14.92
N GLU A 174 -23.04 30.63 -15.15
CA GLU A 174 -24.40 31.09 -14.88
C GLU A 174 -25.40 30.47 -15.87
N GLY A 175 -26.22 29.51 -15.40
CA GLY A 175 -27.20 28.86 -16.26
C GLY A 175 -28.31 28.18 -15.48
N HIS A 176 -29.43 28.87 -15.26
CA HIS A 176 -30.59 28.30 -14.56
C HIS A 176 -31.43 27.39 -15.50
N HIS A 177 -30.81 26.33 -16.00
CA HIS A 177 -31.43 25.37 -16.92
C HIS A 177 -32.69 24.75 -16.29
N ARG A 178 -33.84 24.96 -16.95
CA ARG A 178 -34.99 24.08 -16.76
C ARG A 178 -34.61 22.65 -17.13
N ALA A 179 -35.16 21.68 -16.42
CA ALA A 179 -35.09 20.29 -16.86
C ALA A 179 -35.69 20.19 -18.28
N LYS A 180 -34.95 19.60 -19.21
CA LYS A 180 -35.32 19.52 -20.63
C LYS A 180 -36.75 18.98 -20.80
N SER A 181 -37.50 19.56 -21.72
CA SER A 181 -38.83 19.07 -22.08
C SER A 181 -38.76 17.61 -22.55
N ARG A 182 -39.87 16.85 -22.40
CA ARG A 182 -39.94 15.49 -22.99
C ARG A 182 -39.72 15.54 -24.51
N GLN A 183 -40.11 16.63 -25.16
CA GLN A 183 -39.83 16.85 -26.59
C GLN A 183 -38.34 17.05 -26.85
N GLU A 184 -37.68 17.98 -26.16
CA GLU A 184 -36.23 18.24 -26.26
C GLU A 184 -35.40 16.98 -25.99
N LEU A 185 -35.80 16.16 -25.01
CA LEU A 185 -35.14 14.89 -24.69
C LEU A 185 -35.31 13.85 -25.83
N ILE A 186 -36.48 13.83 -26.49
CA ILE A 186 -36.74 12.95 -27.64
C ILE A 186 -35.98 13.46 -28.88
N GLU A 187 -35.89 14.77 -29.08
CA GLU A 187 -35.13 15.38 -30.16
C GLU A 187 -33.62 15.13 -29.99
N GLU A 188 -33.09 15.22 -28.77
CA GLU A 188 -31.70 14.84 -28.41
C GLU A 188 -31.43 13.34 -28.63
N LEU A 189 -32.37 12.46 -28.24
CA LEU A 189 -32.28 11.02 -28.49
C LEU A 189 -32.31 10.69 -30.00
N ILE A 190 -33.18 11.36 -30.76
CA ILE A 190 -33.28 11.20 -32.23
C ILE A 190 -32.03 11.75 -32.92
N GLN A 191 -31.45 12.86 -32.44
CA GLN A 191 -30.19 13.39 -32.97
C GLN A 191 -29.04 12.40 -32.74
N LYS A 192 -28.87 11.89 -31.52
CA LYS A 192 -27.84 10.87 -31.21
C LYS A 192 -28.03 9.60 -32.04
N SER A 193 -29.24 9.05 -32.09
CA SER A 193 -29.52 7.84 -32.89
C SER A 193 -29.32 8.06 -34.40
N LYS A 194 -29.53 9.27 -34.92
CA LYS A 194 -29.21 9.63 -36.32
C LYS A 194 -27.71 9.83 -36.55
N GLN A 195 -26.96 10.36 -35.58
CA GLN A 195 -25.50 10.45 -35.65
C GLN A 195 -24.90 9.04 -35.65
N GLU A 196 -25.26 8.21 -34.67
CA GLU A 196 -24.80 6.83 -34.55
C GLU A 196 -25.11 5.99 -35.80
N LYS A 197 -26.32 6.12 -36.37
CA LYS A 197 -26.65 5.47 -37.65
C LYS A 197 -25.79 5.96 -38.81
N ARG A 198 -25.48 7.26 -38.88
CA ARG A 198 -24.57 7.81 -39.90
C ARG A 198 -23.16 7.27 -39.71
N GLU A 199 -22.64 7.24 -38.49
CA GLU A 199 -21.30 6.71 -38.21
C GLU A 199 -21.17 5.22 -38.53
N ARG A 200 -22.24 4.43 -38.31
CA ARG A 200 -22.29 3.02 -38.74
C ARG A 200 -22.31 2.89 -40.28
N GLN A 201 -22.99 3.81 -40.97
CA GLN A 201 -23.00 3.85 -42.44
C GLN A 201 -21.62 4.25 -42.98
N VAL A 202 -21.00 5.31 -42.46
CA VAL A 202 -19.65 5.77 -42.85
C VAL A 202 -18.62 4.68 -42.63
N ARG A 203 -18.61 3.99 -41.48
CA ARG A 203 -17.71 2.84 -41.26
C ARG A 203 -17.91 1.71 -42.28
N LYS A 204 -19.14 1.51 -42.79
CA LYS A 204 -19.41 0.53 -43.85
C LYS A 204 -18.94 1.01 -45.22
N GLU A 205 -19.12 2.30 -45.53
CA GLU A 205 -18.61 2.94 -46.75
C GLU A 205 -17.07 2.93 -46.78
N GLU A 206 -16.42 3.24 -45.65
CA GLU A 206 -14.96 3.13 -45.45
C GLU A 206 -14.47 1.69 -45.64
N ALA A 207 -15.16 0.70 -45.07
CA ALA A 207 -14.84 -0.72 -45.26
C ALA A 207 -15.02 -1.18 -46.71
N GLN A 208 -16.07 -0.73 -47.40
CA GLN A 208 -16.30 -1.03 -48.82
C GLN A 208 -15.25 -0.36 -49.72
N GLU A 209 -14.87 0.89 -49.45
CA GLU A 209 -13.75 1.53 -50.13
C GLU A 209 -12.43 0.77 -49.93
N LEU A 210 -12.18 0.23 -48.74
CA LEU A 210 -10.99 -0.57 -48.46
C LEU A 210 -11.00 -1.91 -49.20
N THR A 211 -12.14 -2.62 -49.26
CA THR A 211 -12.23 -3.84 -50.07
C THR A 211 -12.09 -3.54 -51.56
N GLU A 212 -12.69 -2.46 -52.08
CA GLU A 212 -12.49 -2.05 -53.49
C GLU A 212 -11.03 -1.69 -53.80
N LYS A 213 -10.31 -1.04 -52.88
CA LYS A 213 -8.87 -0.75 -53.03
C LYS A 213 -8.04 -2.03 -53.07
N LEU A 214 -8.24 -2.96 -52.14
CA LEU A 214 -7.58 -4.26 -52.14
C LEU A 214 -7.90 -5.08 -53.41
N ASP A 215 -9.14 -5.01 -53.89
CA ASP A 215 -9.60 -5.72 -55.09
C ASP A 215 -9.12 -5.06 -56.40
N LEU A 216 -8.71 -3.78 -56.37
CA LEU A 216 -8.01 -3.09 -57.46
C LEU A 216 -6.50 -3.38 -57.42
N GLU A 217 -5.88 -3.36 -56.24
CA GLU A 217 -4.48 -3.74 -56.01
C GLU A 217 -4.25 -5.20 -56.44
N TRP A 218 -5.15 -6.12 -56.07
CA TRP A 218 -5.11 -7.52 -56.51
C TRP A 218 -5.21 -7.65 -58.03
N LYS A 219 -6.08 -6.89 -58.71
CA LYS A 219 -6.14 -6.87 -60.18
C LYS A 219 -4.88 -6.29 -60.83
N SER A 220 -4.20 -5.35 -60.16
CA SER A 220 -2.89 -4.86 -60.60
C SER A 220 -1.79 -5.92 -60.46
N ILE A 221 -1.79 -6.70 -59.37
CA ILE A 221 -0.88 -7.83 -59.16
C ILE A 221 -1.17 -8.94 -60.18
N GLN A 222 -2.45 -9.29 -60.39
CA GLN A 222 -2.87 -10.30 -61.36
C GLN A 222 -2.46 -9.94 -62.79
N THR A 223 -2.53 -8.66 -63.18
CA THR A 223 -2.06 -8.21 -64.51
C THR A 223 -0.54 -8.19 -64.67
N LEU A 224 0.21 -8.07 -63.57
CA LEU A 224 1.67 -8.27 -63.57
C LEU A 224 2.06 -9.77 -63.70
N MET A 225 1.32 -10.68 -63.07
CA MET A 225 1.63 -12.13 -63.05
C MET A 225 1.44 -12.86 -64.39
N VAL A 226 0.73 -12.30 -65.37
CA VAL A 226 0.29 -13.03 -66.59
C VAL A 226 1.36 -13.11 -67.70
N LYS A 227 2.55 -12.51 -67.54
CA LYS A 227 3.63 -12.57 -68.55
C LYS A 227 4.45 -13.88 -68.52
N LYS A 228 3.92 -14.93 -69.17
CA LYS A 228 4.69 -16.17 -69.47
C LYS A 228 5.82 -15.94 -70.50
N THR A 229 7.05 -16.27 -70.11
CA THR A 229 8.19 -16.68 -70.99
C THR A 229 8.90 -17.89 -70.33
N PRO A 230 9.82 -18.64 -70.98
CA PRO A 230 9.97 -20.09 -70.73
C PRO A 230 10.99 -20.53 -69.67
N ARG A 231 11.02 -21.84 -69.40
CA ARG A 231 11.97 -22.54 -68.51
C ARG A 231 13.43 -22.34 -68.91
N CYS A 232 14.27 -22.15 -67.89
CA CYS A 232 15.67 -22.60 -67.80
C CYS A 232 15.90 -23.05 -66.34
N ASP A 233 17.01 -23.73 -66.05
CA ASP A 233 17.12 -24.58 -64.86
C ASP A 233 17.65 -23.92 -63.57
N HIS A 234 17.17 -24.45 -62.43
CA HIS A 234 17.71 -24.41 -61.07
C HIS A 234 17.76 -23.10 -60.25
N VAL A 235 17.84 -23.35 -58.92
CA VAL A 235 17.98 -22.44 -57.76
C VAL A 235 16.71 -21.67 -57.36
N GLU A 236 16.27 -21.91 -56.12
CA GLU A 236 15.24 -21.13 -55.44
C GLU A 236 15.85 -19.85 -54.86
N GLU A 237 15.72 -18.73 -55.58
CA GLU A 237 16.07 -17.41 -55.04
C GLU A 237 14.87 -16.78 -54.31
N GLU A 238 14.85 -16.84 -52.97
CA GLU A 238 14.03 -15.89 -52.20
C GLU A 238 14.50 -14.46 -52.48
N LYS A 239 13.56 -13.57 -52.86
CA LYS A 239 13.83 -12.16 -53.19
C LYS A 239 12.71 -11.25 -52.68
N PRO A 240 13.05 -10.09 -52.10
CA PRO A 240 13.88 -10.01 -50.91
C PRO A 240 13.17 -9.19 -49.82
N LYS A 241 13.17 -9.69 -48.57
CA LYS A 241 12.91 -8.82 -47.41
C LYS A 241 14.10 -7.86 -47.30
N PRO A 242 13.91 -6.56 -47.02
CA PRO A 242 15.03 -5.61 -47.01
C PRO A 242 16.02 -5.98 -45.90
N ASP A 243 17.26 -6.30 -46.30
CA ASP A 243 18.34 -6.79 -45.44
C ASP A 243 18.65 -5.87 -44.25
N ILE A 244 18.24 -4.60 -44.35
CA ILE A 244 18.17 -3.60 -43.28
C ILE A 244 17.74 -4.20 -41.93
N TYR A 245 16.80 -5.15 -41.87
CA TYR A 245 16.37 -5.74 -40.58
C TYR A 245 17.37 -6.75 -40.00
N LEU A 246 18.09 -7.50 -40.83
CA LEU A 246 19.18 -8.38 -40.40
C LEU A 246 20.44 -7.55 -40.08
N GLU A 247 20.77 -6.58 -40.94
CA GLU A 247 21.88 -5.66 -40.73
C GLU A 247 21.68 -4.79 -39.48
N LEU A 248 20.48 -4.28 -39.17
CA LEU A 248 20.21 -3.62 -37.89
C LEU A 248 20.26 -4.57 -36.69
N GLY A 249 19.92 -5.86 -36.89
CA GLY A 249 20.06 -6.88 -35.85
C GLY A 249 21.52 -7.07 -35.42
N PHE A 250 22.45 -7.04 -36.38
CA PHE A 250 23.89 -7.12 -36.12
C PHE A 250 24.53 -5.75 -35.81
N GLU A 251 23.98 -4.64 -36.31
CA GLU A 251 24.41 -3.26 -36.04
C GLU A 251 23.52 -2.52 -35.02
N MET A 252 23.03 -3.19 -33.97
CA MET A 252 22.52 -2.51 -32.77
C MET A 252 23.65 -1.84 -31.98
N LYS A 253 24.27 -0.82 -32.59
CA LYS A 253 25.24 0.10 -31.99
C LYS A 253 24.59 0.74 -30.77
N ALA A 254 25.07 0.36 -29.58
CA ALA A 254 24.46 0.70 -28.31
C ALA A 254 24.19 2.21 -28.20
N GLN A 255 22.92 2.60 -28.07
CA GLN A 255 22.56 4.00 -27.94
C GLN A 255 23.13 4.55 -26.62
N PRO A 256 23.81 5.72 -26.62
CA PRO A 256 24.33 6.31 -25.39
C PRO A 256 23.21 6.59 -24.39
N SER A 257 23.14 5.77 -23.33
CA SER A 257 22.08 5.82 -22.32
C SER A 257 22.12 7.09 -21.46
N GLU A 258 23.29 7.72 -21.36
CA GLU A 258 23.48 8.97 -20.63
C GLU A 258 23.94 10.10 -21.56
N LYS A 259 23.31 11.26 -21.41
CA LYS A 259 23.78 12.53 -21.99
C LYS A 259 25.14 12.86 -21.38
N LEU A 260 26.14 13.08 -22.23
CA LEU A 260 27.49 13.51 -21.80
C LEU A 260 27.39 14.84 -21.03
N LYS A 261 27.59 14.78 -19.72
CA LYS A 261 27.42 15.90 -18.78
C LYS A 261 28.67 16.80 -18.79
N THR A 262 28.48 18.08 -18.54
CA THR A 262 29.62 19.00 -18.34
C THR A 262 30.35 18.70 -17.02
N PRO A 263 31.65 19.02 -16.89
CA PRO A 263 32.38 18.82 -15.64
C PRO A 263 31.78 19.63 -14.47
N GLU A 264 31.12 20.76 -14.74
CA GLU A 264 30.39 21.52 -13.71
C GLU A 264 29.08 20.85 -13.26
N GLU A 265 28.40 20.13 -14.15
CA GLU A 265 27.23 19.32 -13.78
C GLU A 265 27.66 18.09 -12.96
N LEU A 266 28.73 17.39 -13.37
CA LEU A 266 29.29 16.27 -12.60
C LEU A 266 29.72 16.70 -11.19
N ALA A 267 30.49 17.79 -11.06
CA ALA A 267 30.90 18.33 -9.76
C ALA A 267 29.72 18.80 -8.89
N ARG A 268 28.57 19.16 -9.52
CA ARG A 268 27.33 19.50 -8.81
C ARG A 268 26.61 18.25 -8.31
N GLU A 269 26.49 17.23 -9.15
CA GLU A 269 25.90 15.93 -8.78
C GLU A 269 26.73 15.23 -7.68
N GLU A 270 28.06 15.27 -7.75
CA GLU A 270 28.96 14.79 -6.68
C GLU A 270 28.73 15.56 -5.37
N ARG A 271 28.61 16.89 -5.43
CA ARG A 271 28.32 17.73 -4.25
C ARG A 271 26.95 17.42 -3.66
N GLU A 272 25.93 17.22 -4.48
CA GLU A 272 24.58 16.88 -4.03
C GLU A 272 24.54 15.47 -3.42
N LYS A 273 25.22 14.50 -4.03
CA LYS A 273 25.43 13.14 -3.48
C LYS A 273 26.16 13.17 -2.14
N LEU A 274 27.23 13.96 -2.00
CA LEU A 274 27.93 14.14 -0.73
C LEU A 274 27.03 14.79 0.34
N HIS A 275 26.20 15.76 -0.03
CA HIS A 275 25.24 16.37 0.89
C HIS A 275 24.14 15.39 1.35
N GLN A 276 23.65 14.54 0.43
CA GLN A 276 22.72 13.46 0.76
C GLN A 276 23.37 12.48 1.74
N LEU A 277 24.55 11.95 1.42
CA LEU A 277 25.29 11.01 2.28
C LEU A 277 25.64 11.58 3.66
N GLU A 278 25.99 12.87 3.75
CA GLU A 278 26.18 13.56 5.04
C GLU A 278 24.87 13.62 5.83
N SER A 279 23.75 13.96 5.19
CA SER A 279 22.43 13.98 5.84
C SER A 279 21.99 12.59 6.29
N ASP A 280 22.32 11.54 5.52
CA ASP A 280 22.03 10.14 5.85
C ASP A 280 22.92 9.61 6.97
N ARG A 281 24.17 10.07 7.06
CA ARG A 281 25.03 9.81 8.22
C ARG A 281 24.47 10.47 9.47
N LEU A 282 23.97 11.71 9.37
CA LEU A 282 23.37 12.42 10.50
C LEU A 282 22.04 11.78 10.95
N ARG A 283 21.16 11.37 10.02
CA ARG A 283 19.93 10.61 10.34
C ARG A 283 20.24 9.32 11.11
N ARG A 284 21.15 8.48 10.57
CA ARG A 284 21.59 7.24 11.23
C ARG A 284 22.30 7.48 12.57
N MET A 285 23.10 8.54 12.70
CA MET A 285 23.74 8.91 13.97
C MET A 285 22.74 9.30 15.06
N MET A 286 21.62 9.95 14.70
CA MET A 286 20.56 10.34 15.63
C MET A 286 19.66 9.17 16.07
N GLY A 287 19.76 7.99 15.44
CA GLY A 287 18.85 6.87 15.66
C GLY A 287 17.50 7.05 14.98
N ASP A 288 17.37 8.02 14.07
CA ASP A 288 16.21 8.25 13.20
C ASP A 288 16.27 7.28 12.01
N GLU A 289 16.25 5.98 12.33
CA GLU A 289 16.07 4.91 11.35
C GLU A 289 14.67 5.06 10.72
N GLY A 290 14.60 4.94 9.40
CA GLY A 290 13.40 5.22 8.59
C GLY A 290 12.25 4.20 8.74
N GLY A 291 12.09 3.59 9.91
CA GLY A 291 10.80 3.01 10.29
C GLY A 291 9.73 4.10 10.29
N GLU A 292 8.52 3.75 9.91
CA GLU A 292 7.45 4.69 9.56
C GLU A 292 6.88 5.41 10.79
N SER A 293 7.64 6.34 11.35
CA SER A 293 7.25 7.25 12.45
C SER A 293 6.21 8.28 12.00
N SER A 294 6.03 8.43 10.68
CA SER A 294 4.71 8.58 10.09
C SER A 294 3.86 7.34 10.37
N GLN A 295 3.46 7.15 11.63
CA GLN A 295 2.24 6.42 11.95
C GLN A 295 1.13 7.10 11.15
N SER A 296 0.79 6.53 10.00
CA SER A 296 -0.44 6.91 9.30
C SER A 296 -1.54 6.78 10.34
N GLN A 297 -2.24 7.88 10.64
CA GLN A 297 -3.25 7.88 11.70
C GLN A 297 -4.40 7.00 11.23
N ILE A 298 -4.32 5.71 11.53
CA ILE A 298 -5.37 4.73 11.26
C ILE A 298 -6.63 5.30 11.90
N HIS A 299 -7.58 5.66 11.06
CA HIS A 299 -8.77 6.38 11.47
C HIS A 299 -9.74 5.40 12.14
N ILE A 300 -9.41 5.00 13.37
CA ILE A 300 -10.24 4.17 14.24
C ILE A 300 -11.58 4.91 14.39
N SER A 301 -12.61 4.34 13.78
CA SER A 301 -13.92 4.98 13.75
C SER A 301 -14.63 4.77 15.09
N ALA A 302 -15.55 5.66 15.46
CA ALA A 302 -16.31 5.50 16.70
C ALA A 302 -17.29 4.30 16.69
N ASP A 303 -17.49 3.65 15.54
CA ASP A 303 -18.25 2.40 15.42
C ASP A 303 -17.33 1.15 15.57
N ASP A 304 -16.01 1.34 15.71
CA ASP A 304 -14.93 0.32 15.68
C ASP A 304 -14.35 0.02 17.09
N ILE A 305 -15.10 0.37 18.14
CA ILE A 305 -14.70 0.29 19.57
C ILE A 305 -15.42 -0.89 20.25
N HIS A 306 -15.73 -1.94 19.48
CA HIS A 306 -16.50 -3.09 19.93
C HIS A 306 -15.96 -4.42 19.36
N ASP A 307 -14.69 -4.70 19.64
CA ASP A 307 -14.27 -6.04 20.11
C ASP A 307 -12.89 -5.98 20.78
N GLY A 308 -12.63 -6.92 21.70
CA GLY A 308 -11.31 -7.17 22.30
C GLY A 308 -10.85 -6.20 23.39
N PHE A 309 -10.54 -6.73 24.58
CA PHE A 309 -9.76 -6.02 25.60
C PHE A 309 -8.26 -6.09 25.24
N ILE A 310 -7.87 -5.36 24.19
CA ILE A 310 -6.47 -5.30 23.77
C ILE A 310 -5.68 -4.50 24.80
N LEU A 311 -4.96 -5.20 25.67
CA LEU A 311 -3.84 -4.63 26.40
C LEU A 311 -2.81 -4.17 25.38
N ASP A 312 -2.45 -2.88 25.40
CA ASP A 312 -1.32 -2.36 24.65
C ASP A 312 -0.08 -3.20 24.99
N LYS A 313 0.35 -4.06 24.06
CA LYS A 313 1.64 -4.75 24.19
C LYS A 313 2.72 -3.70 24.10
N ASP A 314 3.33 -3.43 25.25
CA ASP A 314 4.36 -2.43 25.43
C ASP A 314 5.57 -2.82 24.55
N ASP A 315 5.72 -2.19 23.38
CA ASP A 315 6.76 -2.47 22.37
C ASP A 315 8.18 -2.02 22.80
N LYS A 316 8.46 -2.17 24.10
CA LYS A 316 9.80 -2.21 24.66
C LYS A 316 10.33 -3.63 24.47
N LYS A 317 11.26 -3.81 23.54
CA LYS A 317 12.15 -4.98 23.50
C LYS A 317 13.10 -4.95 24.70
N THR A 318 12.58 -5.26 25.89
CA THR A 318 13.35 -5.54 27.09
C THR A 318 14.14 -6.82 26.89
N LEU A 319 15.38 -6.87 27.40
CA LEU A 319 16.21 -8.06 27.28
C LEU A 319 15.65 -9.19 28.15
N SER A 320 15.02 -10.18 27.53
CA SER A 320 14.80 -11.50 28.13
C SER A 320 16.09 -12.31 28.06
N TYR A 321 16.89 -12.30 29.13
CA TYR A 321 17.92 -13.33 29.31
C TYR A 321 17.23 -14.68 29.54
N GLN A 322 17.47 -15.65 28.66
CA GLN A 322 17.12 -17.05 28.94
C GLN A 322 18.16 -17.62 29.91
N VAL A 323 17.90 -17.46 31.20
CA VAL A 323 18.56 -18.27 32.24
C VAL A 323 17.74 -19.55 32.39
N LYS A 324 18.37 -20.69 32.08
CA LYS A 324 17.90 -21.99 32.59
C LYS A 324 18.35 -22.08 34.05
N ASP A 325 17.45 -22.43 34.95
CA ASP A 325 17.74 -23.13 36.20
C ASP A 325 16.44 -23.75 36.74
N ASP A 326 16.58 -24.86 37.45
CA ASP A 326 15.48 -25.67 38.01
C ASP A 326 15.17 -25.32 39.48
N GLU A 327 14.20 -26.04 40.06
CA GLU A 327 13.92 -26.19 41.51
C GLU A 327 13.16 -25.08 42.29
N LYS A 328 11.83 -25.25 42.29
CA LYS A 328 10.95 -25.47 43.48
C LYS A 328 10.75 -24.44 44.62
N GLU A 329 9.48 -24.43 45.04
CA GLU A 329 8.88 -24.10 46.35
C GLU A 329 8.72 -22.62 46.80
N GLY A 330 7.54 -22.33 47.34
CA GLY A 330 7.13 -21.02 47.91
C GLY A 330 5.61 -20.81 47.89
N GLN A 331 4.91 -21.08 48.99
CA GLN A 331 3.43 -21.08 49.07
C GLN A 331 2.80 -19.71 49.40
N SER A 332 1.65 -19.41 48.78
CA SER A 332 0.42 -18.74 49.32
C SER A 332 -0.34 -18.02 48.19
N GLY A 333 -1.67 -17.95 48.14
CA GLY A 333 -2.74 -18.51 49.00
C GLY A 333 -4.07 -17.82 48.71
N GLU A 334 -5.21 -18.45 49.05
CA GLU A 334 -6.61 -17.95 48.86
C GLU A 334 -7.04 -17.84 47.36
N GLU A 335 -7.88 -18.73 46.79
CA GLU A 335 -9.29 -19.12 47.05
C GLU A 335 -10.35 -18.26 46.34
N GLU A 336 -10.98 -18.80 45.29
CA GLU A 336 -12.42 -19.11 45.28
C GLU A 336 -12.78 -20.10 44.13
N GLU A 337 -13.79 -20.95 44.34
CA GLU A 337 -14.29 -21.97 43.41
C GLU A 337 -15.40 -21.35 42.49
N SER A 338 -15.91 -21.94 41.40
CA SER A 338 -16.35 -23.33 41.20
C SER A 338 -16.87 -23.55 39.75
N GLU A 339 -16.78 -24.80 39.26
CA GLU A 339 -17.66 -25.51 38.29
C GLU A 339 -18.09 -24.84 36.93
N ALA A 340 -18.24 -25.55 35.81
CA ALA A 340 -18.53 -26.98 35.64
C ALA A 340 -17.96 -27.57 34.33
N GLU A 341 -17.73 -28.89 34.35
CA GLU A 341 -17.41 -29.74 33.18
C GLU A 341 -18.68 -30.21 32.45
N VAL A 342 -18.59 -30.44 31.14
CA VAL A 342 -19.30 -31.53 30.43
C VAL A 342 -18.41 -31.99 29.26
N GLU A 343 -17.93 -33.22 29.30
CA GLU A 343 -17.20 -33.87 28.21
C GLU A 343 -18.14 -34.48 27.14
N GLY A 344 -17.57 -34.86 25.99
CA GLY A 344 -18.31 -35.43 24.87
C GLY A 344 -17.42 -35.76 23.66
N GLU A 345 -16.54 -36.74 23.83
CA GLU A 345 -15.85 -37.49 22.77
C GLU A 345 -16.90 -38.30 21.96
N GLU A 346 -16.65 -38.97 20.82
CA GLU A 346 -15.42 -39.40 20.09
C GLU A 346 -15.65 -39.05 18.58
N ASP A 347 -14.84 -39.35 17.55
CA ASP A 347 -13.61 -40.14 17.36
C ASP A 347 -12.95 -39.77 16.00
N GLY A 348 -11.75 -40.27 15.68
CA GLY A 348 -11.31 -40.49 14.28
C GLY A 348 -9.91 -39.98 13.87
N ASP A 349 -8.91 -40.85 14.02
CA ASP A 349 -7.51 -40.78 13.55
C ASP A 349 -7.31 -40.47 12.04
N ASP A 350 -6.17 -39.86 11.67
CA ASP A 350 -4.95 -40.62 11.28
C ASP A 350 -3.69 -39.71 11.18
N GLU A 351 -2.50 -40.32 11.28
CA GLU A 351 -1.18 -39.66 11.41
C GLU A 351 -0.31 -39.72 10.13
N GLU A 352 0.79 -38.94 10.10
CA GLU A 352 2.04 -39.15 9.29
C GLU A 352 1.93 -39.10 7.72
N GLU A 353 2.98 -38.86 6.91
CA GLU A 353 4.36 -38.34 7.14
C GLU A 353 4.82 -37.42 5.96
N GLU A 354 6.13 -37.31 5.70
CA GLU A 354 6.79 -36.32 4.82
C GLU A 354 7.10 -36.80 3.36
N GLU A 355 7.83 -35.92 2.64
CA GLU A 355 8.69 -36.15 1.47
C GLU A 355 8.11 -36.08 0.03
N GLU A 356 9.06 -36.06 -0.91
CA GLU A 356 8.98 -35.57 -2.30
C GLU A 356 8.85 -36.72 -3.30
N GLU A 357 8.33 -36.47 -4.50
CA GLU A 357 8.86 -37.10 -5.72
C GLU A 357 8.90 -36.07 -6.87
N GLU A 358 9.92 -36.20 -7.72
CA GLU A 358 10.06 -35.49 -8.99
C GLU A 358 9.39 -36.28 -10.15
N ASP A 359 9.60 -35.76 -11.37
CA ASP A 359 9.82 -36.52 -12.61
C ASP A 359 8.64 -36.92 -13.52
N GLU A 360 9.03 -37.20 -14.78
CA GLU A 360 8.29 -37.80 -15.90
C GLU A 360 7.17 -36.96 -16.59
N GLN A 361 7.03 -36.90 -17.93
CA GLN A 361 7.89 -37.37 -19.05
C GLN A 361 7.52 -36.70 -20.41
N GLU A 362 8.08 -37.24 -21.51
CA GLU A 362 7.79 -37.03 -22.96
C GLU A 362 8.38 -35.77 -23.65
N GLY A 363 8.94 -35.86 -24.88
CA GLY A 363 9.32 -37.06 -25.67
C GLY A 363 9.25 -36.86 -27.21
N SER A 364 10.08 -37.60 -27.98
CA SER A 364 10.04 -37.71 -29.48
C SER A 364 10.50 -36.45 -30.26
N SER A 365 11.10 -36.44 -31.47
CA SER A 365 11.68 -37.43 -32.44
C SER A 365 12.16 -36.65 -33.70
N GLU A 366 13.04 -37.06 -34.64
CA GLU A 366 14.00 -38.18 -34.86
C GLU A 366 14.86 -37.85 -36.12
N GLU A 367 16.10 -38.36 -36.24
CA GLU A 367 17.02 -38.34 -37.43
C GLU A 367 17.41 -36.95 -38.05
N GLU A 368 18.37 -36.76 -38.97
CA GLU A 368 19.31 -37.56 -39.83
C GLU A 368 20.62 -36.70 -39.94
N ASP A 369 21.84 -37.02 -40.43
CA ASP A 369 22.53 -38.10 -41.20
C ASP A 369 24.05 -38.10 -40.79
N GLY A 370 24.97 -38.82 -41.47
CA GLY A 370 26.41 -38.92 -41.12
C GLY A 370 27.44 -38.90 -42.29
N HIS A 371 28.53 -39.69 -42.14
CA HIS A 371 29.73 -39.83 -43.03
C HIS A 371 30.74 -38.65 -43.03
N SER A 372 32.06 -38.80 -43.26
CA SER A 372 33.04 -39.93 -43.26
C SER A 372 34.47 -39.30 -43.31
N ASP A 373 35.45 -39.66 -42.47
CA ASP A 373 36.44 -40.78 -42.59
C ASP A 373 37.54 -40.62 -43.68
N LEU A 374 38.69 -41.30 -43.50
CA LEU A 374 39.93 -41.42 -44.34
C LEU A 374 41.20 -40.59 -44.00
N GLU A 375 42.05 -41.21 -43.16
CA GLU A 375 43.50 -41.53 -43.31
C GLU A 375 44.55 -40.66 -44.06
N SER A 376 45.76 -40.67 -43.45
CA SER A 376 47.12 -40.82 -44.05
C SER A 376 47.98 -39.61 -44.51
N GLU A 377 49.02 -39.37 -43.70
CA GLU A 377 50.47 -39.33 -44.04
C GLU A 377 51.00 -38.66 -45.34
N GLN A 378 51.71 -37.54 -45.13
CA GLN A 378 53.15 -37.36 -45.43
C GLN A 378 53.71 -37.60 -46.85
N GLU A 379 54.18 -36.52 -47.49
CA GLU A 379 55.60 -36.38 -47.86
C GLU A 379 56.01 -34.91 -48.08
N SER A 380 57.32 -34.65 -48.26
CA SER A 380 57.96 -33.33 -48.20
C SER A 380 58.76 -33.00 -49.45
N GLU A 381 58.91 -31.72 -49.80
CA GLU A 381 60.15 -31.16 -50.36
C GLU A 381 60.24 -29.64 -50.13
N ASP A 382 61.42 -29.05 -50.36
CA ASP A 382 61.90 -27.79 -49.74
C ASP A 382 62.55 -26.84 -50.79
N GLU A 383 63.15 -25.73 -50.34
CA GLU A 383 64.02 -24.78 -51.08
C GLU A 383 63.34 -23.77 -52.05
N GLU A 384 63.83 -22.53 -52.27
CA GLU A 384 64.67 -21.61 -51.47
C GLU A 384 64.58 -20.15 -51.99
N ARG A 385 64.58 -19.15 -51.08
CA ARG A 385 65.12 -17.74 -51.18
C ARG A 385 64.62 -16.86 -52.36
N GLU A 386 64.83 -15.53 -52.48
CA GLU A 386 65.78 -14.50 -52.00
C GLU A 386 65.04 -13.13 -51.77
N GLU A 387 65.54 -12.04 -51.16
CA GLU A 387 66.67 -11.85 -50.24
C GLU A 387 66.52 -10.60 -49.31
N THR A 388 67.44 -10.56 -48.35
CA THR A 388 67.81 -9.61 -47.29
C THR A 388 67.45 -8.10 -47.34
N SER A 389 67.16 -7.54 -46.15
CA SER A 389 67.87 -6.37 -45.61
C SER A 389 67.92 -6.46 -44.06
N ALA A 390 68.89 -5.82 -43.39
CA ALA A 390 69.41 -6.31 -42.09
C ALA A 390 69.35 -5.32 -40.90
N LYS A 391 69.04 -5.85 -39.70
CA LYS A 391 69.54 -5.52 -38.33
C LYS A 391 68.54 -5.94 -37.23
N PRO A 392 68.98 -6.21 -35.99
CA PRO A 392 70.17 -6.94 -35.57
C PRO A 392 69.81 -8.17 -34.69
N SER A 393 70.74 -9.09 -34.47
CA SER A 393 70.55 -10.18 -33.49
C SER A 393 70.68 -9.64 -32.06
N LEU A 394 69.57 -9.58 -31.32
CA LEU A 394 69.60 -9.43 -29.86
C LEU A 394 70.26 -10.66 -29.22
N SER A 395 71.02 -10.44 -28.16
CA SER A 395 71.74 -11.49 -27.44
C SER A 395 70.81 -12.44 -26.69
N LYS A 396 71.34 -13.61 -26.29
CA LYS A 396 70.64 -14.53 -25.38
C LYS A 396 70.37 -13.92 -23.98
N GLU A 397 71.03 -12.82 -23.64
CA GLU A 397 70.80 -12.07 -22.40
C GLU A 397 69.67 -11.06 -22.59
N GLU A 398 69.57 -10.39 -23.73
CA GLU A 398 68.44 -9.50 -24.06
C GLU A 398 67.13 -10.28 -24.28
N MET A 399 67.20 -11.46 -24.93
CA MET A 399 66.03 -12.36 -25.05
C MET A 399 65.60 -12.90 -23.67
N LYS A 400 66.54 -13.15 -22.75
CA LYS A 400 66.21 -13.48 -21.36
C LYS A 400 65.63 -12.28 -20.60
N ALA A 401 66.20 -11.09 -20.75
CA ALA A 401 65.68 -9.87 -20.13
C ALA A 401 64.26 -9.53 -20.63
N GLN A 402 63.95 -9.79 -21.90
CA GLN A 402 62.60 -9.69 -22.46
C GLN A 402 61.67 -10.78 -21.92
N GLN A 403 62.14 -12.01 -21.71
CA GLN A 403 61.36 -13.07 -21.06
C GLN A 403 61.20 -12.87 -19.54
N GLU A 404 62.11 -12.18 -18.87
CA GLU A 404 62.02 -11.81 -17.46
C GLU A 404 61.13 -10.57 -17.29
N ALA A 405 61.15 -9.62 -18.22
CA ALA A 405 60.16 -8.55 -18.32
C ALA A 405 58.75 -9.11 -18.58
N ALA A 406 58.60 -10.04 -19.53
CA ALA A 406 57.32 -10.72 -19.79
C ALA A 406 56.84 -11.61 -18.62
N LYS A 407 57.74 -12.05 -17.72
CA LYS A 407 57.38 -12.69 -16.44
C LYS A 407 57.05 -11.69 -15.32
N ALA A 408 57.51 -10.45 -15.42
CA ALA A 408 57.07 -9.36 -14.56
C ALA A 408 55.72 -8.77 -15.01
N GLU A 409 55.39 -8.89 -16.29
CA GLU A 409 54.07 -8.58 -16.84
C GLU A 409 53.03 -9.64 -16.47
N LEU A 410 52.32 -9.38 -15.36
CA LEU A 410 51.20 -10.20 -14.88
C LEU A 410 50.13 -10.47 -15.97
N PRO A 411 49.52 -11.67 -16.01
CA PRO A 411 48.35 -11.97 -16.83
C PRO A 411 47.21 -10.96 -16.67
N TYR A 412 46.50 -10.64 -17.75
CA TYR A 412 45.42 -9.65 -17.74
C TYR A 412 44.12 -10.19 -17.12
N THR A 413 43.85 -11.48 -17.32
CA THR A 413 42.70 -12.21 -16.78
C THR A 413 43.15 -13.20 -15.70
N PHE A 414 42.38 -13.32 -14.62
CA PHE A 414 42.58 -14.29 -13.55
C PHE A 414 41.23 -14.90 -13.18
N THR A 415 41.16 -16.21 -12.97
CA THR A 415 39.98 -16.88 -12.40
C THR A 415 39.84 -16.53 -10.91
N ALA A 416 38.62 -16.28 -10.42
CA ALA A 416 38.40 -16.06 -8.99
C ALA A 416 38.74 -17.34 -8.17
N PRO A 417 39.65 -17.28 -7.18
CA PRO A 417 39.99 -18.40 -6.29
C PRO A 417 38.76 -19.08 -5.66
N GLU A 418 38.82 -20.40 -5.48
CA GLU A 418 37.75 -21.18 -4.83
C GLU A 418 38.11 -21.60 -3.40
N THR A 419 39.42 -21.73 -3.14
CA THR A 419 40.05 -22.09 -1.86
C THR A 419 40.94 -20.94 -1.35
N TYR A 420 41.21 -20.91 -0.03
CA TYR A 420 42.19 -19.99 0.55
C TYR A 420 43.61 -20.21 -0.02
N ASP A 421 44.03 -21.46 -0.17
CA ASP A 421 45.36 -21.79 -0.69
C ASP A 421 45.55 -21.35 -2.16
N ASP A 422 44.51 -21.45 -2.99
CA ASP A 422 44.52 -20.92 -4.38
C ASP A 422 44.81 -19.41 -4.40
N LEU A 423 44.20 -18.65 -3.47
CA LEU A 423 44.46 -17.21 -3.32
C LEU A 423 45.89 -16.96 -2.83
N LYS A 424 46.35 -17.76 -1.88
CA LYS A 424 47.66 -17.62 -1.26
C LYS A 424 48.78 -17.85 -2.27
N ASP A 425 48.70 -18.90 -3.07
CA ASP A 425 49.65 -19.19 -4.15
C ASP A 425 49.60 -18.13 -5.26
N LEU A 426 48.41 -17.65 -5.62
CA LEU A 426 48.22 -16.56 -6.59
C LEU A 426 48.82 -15.21 -6.13
N LEU A 427 49.00 -14.99 -4.82
CA LEU A 427 49.59 -13.76 -4.27
C LEU A 427 51.04 -13.93 -3.78
N HIS A 428 51.53 -15.16 -3.62
CA HIS A 428 52.85 -15.43 -3.07
C HIS A 428 53.98 -14.94 -4.01
N GLY A 429 55.07 -14.44 -3.43
CA GLY A 429 56.24 -13.95 -4.19
C GLY A 429 56.04 -12.64 -4.97
N HIS A 430 54.82 -12.12 -5.09
CA HIS A 430 54.53 -10.86 -5.79
C HIS A 430 54.71 -9.63 -4.90
N THR A 431 55.15 -8.51 -5.49
CA THR A 431 55.25 -7.20 -4.80
C THR A 431 53.87 -6.70 -4.36
N PRO A 432 53.74 -5.85 -3.32
CA PRO A 432 52.44 -5.44 -2.80
C PRO A 432 51.60 -4.62 -3.80
N ASP A 433 52.23 -3.94 -4.76
CA ASP A 433 51.54 -3.30 -5.89
C ASP A 433 51.03 -4.34 -6.89
N ASN A 434 51.81 -5.39 -7.17
CA ASN A 434 51.41 -6.49 -8.04
C ASN A 434 50.27 -7.31 -7.41
N GLN A 435 50.33 -7.63 -6.12
CA GLN A 435 49.25 -8.30 -5.40
C GLN A 435 47.92 -7.51 -5.50
N ARG A 436 47.97 -6.18 -5.29
CA ARG A 436 46.82 -5.30 -5.51
C ARG A 436 46.30 -5.38 -6.95
N LEU A 437 47.20 -5.31 -7.94
CA LEU A 437 46.83 -5.37 -9.37
C LEU A 437 46.21 -6.73 -9.75
N ILE A 438 46.68 -7.84 -9.17
CA ILE A 438 46.09 -9.18 -9.34
C ILE A 438 44.66 -9.16 -8.81
N VAL A 439 44.45 -8.79 -7.55
CA VAL A 439 43.11 -8.74 -6.93
C VAL A 439 42.17 -7.83 -7.73
N ALA A 440 42.61 -6.63 -8.13
CA ALA A 440 41.82 -5.70 -8.92
C ALA A 440 41.47 -6.24 -10.34
N ARG A 441 42.36 -7.02 -10.96
CA ARG A 441 42.07 -7.73 -12.22
C ARG A 441 41.11 -8.88 -12.01
N THR A 442 41.26 -9.66 -10.94
CA THR A 442 40.35 -10.75 -10.56
C THR A 442 38.92 -10.23 -10.33
N GLN A 443 38.75 -9.14 -9.58
CA GLN A 443 37.43 -8.53 -9.34
C GLN A 443 36.76 -8.05 -10.64
N LYS A 444 37.53 -7.46 -11.56
CA LYS A 444 37.00 -6.96 -12.85
C LYS A 444 36.67 -8.07 -13.84
N SER A 445 37.54 -9.06 -13.97
CA SER A 445 37.34 -10.20 -14.89
C SER A 445 36.26 -11.18 -14.41
N ASN A 446 36.01 -11.26 -13.10
CA ASN A 446 34.95 -12.08 -12.51
C ASN A 446 33.77 -11.22 -12.01
N HIS A 447 33.48 -10.08 -12.64
CA HIS A 447 32.36 -9.23 -12.21
C HIS A 447 31.02 -9.99 -12.26
N ALA A 448 30.10 -9.67 -11.33
CA ALA A 448 28.86 -10.42 -11.14
C ALA A 448 27.86 -10.33 -12.32
N SER A 449 28.05 -9.36 -13.23
CA SER A 449 27.27 -9.24 -14.47
C SER A 449 27.75 -10.14 -15.62
N LEU A 450 28.89 -10.82 -15.47
CA LEU A 450 29.51 -11.62 -16.55
C LEU A 450 29.09 -13.09 -16.51
N ALA A 451 28.88 -13.66 -15.32
CA ALA A 451 28.38 -15.03 -15.14
C ALA A 451 27.69 -15.18 -13.79
N VAL A 452 26.61 -15.97 -13.73
CA VAL A 452 25.74 -16.12 -12.55
C VAL A 452 26.51 -16.63 -11.31
N GLY A 453 27.44 -17.59 -11.51
CA GLY A 453 28.25 -18.15 -10.42
C GLY A 453 29.28 -17.18 -9.80
N ASN A 454 29.66 -16.10 -10.50
CA ASN A 454 30.71 -15.19 -10.05
C ASN A 454 30.36 -14.48 -8.73
N LYS A 455 29.07 -14.22 -8.48
CA LYS A 455 28.60 -13.57 -7.24
C LYS A 455 29.04 -14.34 -6.00
N LEU A 456 28.89 -15.66 -5.99
CA LEU A 456 29.27 -16.51 -4.85
C LEU A 456 30.80 -16.63 -4.72
N ARG A 457 31.54 -16.71 -5.84
CA ARG A 457 33.01 -16.72 -5.84
C ARG A 457 33.59 -15.43 -5.25
N LEU A 458 33.09 -14.26 -5.66
CA LEU A 458 33.52 -12.97 -5.10
C LEU A 458 33.14 -12.79 -3.62
N GLN A 459 32.01 -13.36 -3.17
CA GLN A 459 31.64 -13.35 -1.75
C GLN A 459 32.59 -14.21 -0.89
N LYS A 460 32.99 -15.41 -1.37
CA LYS A 460 34.03 -16.22 -0.72
C LYS A 460 35.39 -15.51 -0.72
N LEU A 461 35.77 -14.91 -1.84
CA LEU A 461 37.03 -14.17 -2.01
C LEU A 461 37.20 -13.02 -1.01
N PHE A 462 36.13 -12.35 -0.58
CA PHE A 462 36.18 -11.35 0.48
C PHE A 462 36.61 -11.95 1.83
N GLY A 463 36.12 -13.16 2.17
CA GLY A 463 36.55 -13.90 3.35
C GLY A 463 38.02 -14.28 3.28
N PHE A 464 38.45 -14.93 2.19
CA PHE A 464 39.84 -15.34 1.99
C PHE A 464 40.83 -14.16 2.01
N LEU A 465 40.45 -12.98 1.50
CA LEU A 465 41.29 -11.79 1.56
C LEU A 465 41.38 -11.16 2.96
N LEU A 466 40.35 -11.29 3.80
CA LEU A 466 40.45 -10.92 5.22
C LEU A 466 41.37 -11.91 5.96
N GLU A 467 41.19 -13.20 5.76
CA GLU A 467 42.02 -14.26 6.35
C GLU A 467 43.51 -14.09 5.96
N TYR A 468 43.78 -13.77 4.69
CA TYR A 468 45.13 -13.47 4.19
C TYR A 468 45.74 -12.24 4.88
N ILE A 469 44.95 -11.20 5.15
CA ILE A 469 45.39 -10.03 5.92
C ILE A 469 45.69 -10.40 7.39
N GLY A 470 44.94 -11.34 7.97
CA GLY A 470 45.28 -11.97 9.23
C GLY A 470 46.65 -12.67 9.18
N GLU A 471 46.89 -13.51 8.18
CA GLU A 471 48.18 -14.19 8.01
C GLU A 471 49.34 -13.18 7.86
N LEU A 472 49.19 -12.15 7.01
CA LEU A 472 50.17 -11.08 6.82
C LEU A 472 50.51 -10.33 8.12
N ALA A 473 49.58 -10.25 9.06
CA ALA A 473 49.78 -9.65 10.39
C ALA A 473 50.53 -10.57 11.38
N THR A 474 50.47 -11.90 11.18
CA THR A 474 51.22 -12.88 11.98
C THR A 474 52.66 -13.11 11.51
N ARG A 475 52.98 -12.74 10.26
CA ARG A 475 54.34 -12.83 9.70
C ARG A 475 55.33 -11.95 10.48
N SER A 476 56.61 -12.35 10.46
CA SER A 476 57.69 -11.63 11.14
C SER A 476 58.83 -11.29 10.15
N PRO A 477 58.99 -10.00 9.76
CA PRO A 477 58.17 -8.84 10.09
C PRO A 477 56.76 -8.87 9.47
N PRO A 478 55.76 -8.16 10.03
CA PRO A 478 54.41 -8.11 9.48
C PRO A 478 54.33 -7.21 8.25
N GLU A 479 53.59 -7.65 7.23
CA GLU A 479 53.56 -7.03 5.90
C GLU A 479 52.52 -5.89 5.79
N LEU A 480 52.58 -4.91 6.70
CA LEU A 480 51.59 -3.83 6.80
C LEU A 480 51.44 -3.00 5.52
N ALA A 481 52.51 -2.88 4.73
CA ALA A 481 52.49 -2.19 3.43
C ALA A 481 51.79 -2.98 2.31
N THR A 482 51.64 -4.30 2.48
CA THR A 482 50.80 -5.17 1.63
C THR A 482 49.34 -4.99 2.03
N THR A 483 49.03 -5.05 3.33
CA THR A 483 47.69 -4.80 3.88
C THR A 483 47.09 -3.47 3.42
N ASP A 484 47.84 -2.37 3.55
CA ASP A 484 47.37 -1.02 3.19
C ASP A 484 46.95 -0.90 1.71
N LYS A 485 47.65 -1.60 0.81
CA LYS A 485 47.33 -1.61 -0.63
C LYS A 485 46.15 -2.51 -1.00
N LEU A 486 45.76 -3.46 -0.14
CA LEU A 486 44.61 -4.34 -0.35
C LEU A 486 43.29 -3.74 0.17
N ILE A 487 43.34 -2.81 1.14
CA ILE A 487 42.14 -2.16 1.71
C ILE A 487 41.22 -1.49 0.66
N PRO A 488 41.71 -0.77 -0.38
CA PRO A 488 40.84 -0.22 -1.42
C PRO A 488 40.05 -1.28 -2.20
N GLU A 489 40.64 -2.44 -2.43
CA GLU A 489 40.01 -3.54 -3.18
C GLU A 489 39.04 -4.34 -2.29
N LEU A 490 39.30 -4.42 -0.97
CA LEU A 490 38.30 -4.85 0.02
C LEU A 490 37.10 -3.89 0.05
N TYR A 491 37.33 -2.58 0.04
CA TYR A 491 36.27 -1.58 0.04
C TYR A 491 35.39 -1.70 -1.20
N SER A 492 35.97 -1.93 -2.38
CA SER A 492 35.21 -2.17 -3.61
C SER A 492 34.26 -3.38 -3.47
N MET A 493 34.75 -4.52 -2.96
CA MET A 493 33.89 -5.69 -2.71
C MET A 493 32.84 -5.44 -1.62
N CYS A 494 33.17 -4.67 -0.58
CA CYS A 494 32.22 -4.31 0.47
C CYS A 494 31.07 -3.42 -0.06
N GLN A 495 31.31 -2.59 -1.07
CA GLN A 495 30.26 -1.83 -1.77
C GLN A 495 29.42 -2.72 -2.70
N MET A 496 30.02 -3.76 -3.33
CA MET A 496 29.29 -4.71 -4.18
C MET A 496 28.43 -5.71 -3.36
N PHE A 497 28.92 -6.16 -2.21
CA PHE A 497 28.29 -7.23 -1.40
C PHE A 497 28.25 -6.92 0.10
N PRO A 498 27.57 -5.84 0.53
CA PRO A 498 27.60 -5.38 1.93
C PRO A 498 27.08 -6.41 2.93
N GLU A 499 26.10 -7.24 2.59
CA GLU A 499 25.58 -8.30 3.47
C GLU A 499 26.61 -9.39 3.76
N ALA A 500 27.35 -9.84 2.74
CA ALA A 500 28.40 -10.84 2.89
C ALA A 500 29.56 -10.28 3.72
N ALA A 501 29.99 -9.04 3.43
CA ALA A 501 31.03 -8.37 4.19
C ALA A 501 30.64 -8.13 5.67
N CYS A 502 29.37 -7.85 5.94
CA CYS A 502 28.84 -7.81 7.30
C CYS A 502 28.92 -9.19 7.98
N LYS A 503 28.44 -10.25 7.33
CA LYS A 503 28.41 -11.62 7.90
C LYS A 503 29.81 -12.16 8.22
N THR A 504 30.78 -12.01 7.32
CA THR A 504 32.17 -12.48 7.58
C THR A 504 32.81 -11.74 8.75
N MET A 505 32.64 -10.42 8.81
CA MET A 505 33.19 -9.62 9.91
C MET A 505 32.44 -9.86 11.24
N GLN A 506 31.15 -10.22 11.18
CA GLN A 506 30.39 -10.66 12.35
C GLN A 506 30.86 -12.02 12.89
N SER A 507 31.25 -12.97 12.03
CA SER A 507 31.90 -14.21 12.49
C SER A 507 33.19 -13.88 13.23
N ILE A 508 34.11 -13.16 12.58
CA ILE A 508 35.42 -12.79 13.17
C ILE A 508 35.25 -12.13 14.56
N PHE A 509 34.29 -11.21 14.74
CA PHE A 509 34.03 -10.59 16.04
C PHE A 509 33.25 -11.47 17.03
N GLY A 510 32.41 -12.40 16.56
CA GLY A 510 31.73 -13.39 17.40
C GLY A 510 32.71 -14.44 17.92
N ASP A 511 33.50 -15.03 17.03
CA ASP A 511 34.51 -16.06 17.31
C ASP A 511 35.60 -15.52 18.26
N ALA A 512 36.06 -14.29 18.02
CA ALA A 512 36.98 -13.60 18.93
C ALA A 512 36.32 -13.17 20.25
N GLY A 513 35.00 -12.95 20.26
CA GLY A 513 34.21 -12.69 21.45
C GLY A 513 34.12 -13.92 22.35
N HIS A 514 33.57 -15.02 21.81
CA HIS A 514 33.37 -16.28 22.52
C HIS A 514 34.69 -16.88 23.03
N SER A 515 35.75 -16.91 22.22
CA SER A 515 37.07 -17.37 22.67
C SER A 515 37.69 -16.49 23.77
N SER A 516 37.38 -15.18 23.79
CA SER A 516 37.79 -14.29 24.89
C SER A 516 37.01 -14.53 26.19
N GLU A 517 35.75 -14.98 26.08
CA GLU A 517 34.86 -15.29 27.19
C GLU A 517 35.21 -16.65 27.81
N GLU A 518 35.40 -17.70 27.01
CA GLU A 518 35.93 -19.01 27.45
C GLU A 518 37.27 -18.85 28.19
N VAL A 519 38.18 -18.04 27.65
CA VAL A 519 39.47 -17.73 28.29
C VAL A 519 39.30 -16.94 29.59
N LEU A 520 38.27 -16.10 29.71
CA LEU A 520 37.94 -15.39 30.95
C LEU A 520 37.43 -16.36 32.02
N GLU A 521 36.55 -17.30 31.67
CA GLU A 521 36.03 -18.32 32.59
C GLU A 521 37.14 -19.26 33.07
N VAL A 522 37.91 -19.84 32.15
CA VAL A 522 38.94 -20.86 32.45
C VAL A 522 40.15 -20.28 33.19
N LYS A 523 40.57 -19.05 32.87
CA LYS A 523 41.84 -18.45 33.39
C LYS A 523 41.62 -17.25 34.30
N GLY A 524 40.39 -16.78 34.47
CA GLY A 524 40.06 -15.57 35.24
C GLY A 524 40.61 -14.26 34.64
N HIS A 525 41.21 -14.30 33.44
CA HIS A 525 41.79 -13.13 32.78
C HIS A 525 42.02 -13.31 31.27
N ILE A 526 41.70 -12.28 30.49
CA ILE A 526 41.92 -12.23 29.03
C ILE A 526 43.30 -11.59 28.76
N ALA A 527 43.99 -12.01 27.68
CA ALA A 527 45.19 -11.33 27.19
C ALA A 527 44.84 -10.12 26.30
N PHE A 528 45.78 -9.21 26.03
CA PHE A 528 45.54 -8.18 25.01
C PHE A 528 45.47 -8.82 23.61
N PRO A 529 44.63 -8.30 22.69
CA PRO A 529 44.52 -8.83 21.34
C PRO A 529 45.85 -8.74 20.57
N THR A 530 46.03 -9.72 19.68
CA THR A 530 47.14 -9.82 18.73
C THR A 530 47.00 -8.85 17.56
N LEU A 531 48.07 -8.72 16.75
CA LEU A 531 48.20 -7.67 15.73
C LEU A 531 47.18 -7.80 14.58
N ASP A 532 46.84 -9.03 14.21
CA ASP A 532 45.74 -9.41 13.32
C ASP A 532 44.40 -8.80 13.77
N MET A 533 44.03 -8.97 15.04
CA MET A 533 42.78 -8.45 15.58
C MET A 533 42.77 -6.92 15.69
N LEU A 534 43.91 -6.31 16.03
CA LEU A 534 44.09 -4.86 15.96
C LEU A 534 43.94 -4.32 14.53
N ILE A 535 44.34 -5.10 13.52
CA ILE A 535 44.15 -4.77 12.10
C ILE A 535 42.70 -4.99 11.67
N TYR A 536 41.99 -6.06 12.08
CA TYR A 536 40.57 -6.23 11.79
C TYR A 536 39.70 -5.10 12.38
N LEU A 537 40.00 -4.65 13.60
CA LEU A 537 39.39 -3.47 14.21
C LEU A 537 39.70 -2.19 13.41
N LYS A 538 40.92 -2.03 12.89
CA LYS A 538 41.29 -0.88 12.05
C LYS A 538 40.60 -0.92 10.67
N VAL A 539 40.60 -2.06 9.99
CA VAL A 539 39.93 -2.27 8.70
C VAL A 539 38.43 -2.02 8.84
N THR A 540 37.81 -2.49 9.93
CA THR A 540 36.40 -2.23 10.24
C THR A 540 36.07 -0.73 10.34
N ALA A 541 36.94 0.08 10.94
CA ALA A 541 36.79 1.54 11.01
C ALA A 541 36.92 2.26 9.65
N LEU A 542 37.58 1.63 8.67
CA LEU A 542 37.78 2.16 7.32
C LEU A 542 36.68 1.70 6.34
N LEU A 543 36.16 0.48 6.51
CA LEU A 543 35.11 -0.08 5.66
C LEU A 543 33.70 0.39 6.04
N PHE A 544 33.42 0.55 7.34
CA PHE A 544 32.06 0.74 7.87
C PHE A 544 31.91 2.05 8.67
N PRO A 545 30.70 2.67 8.67
CA PRO A 545 30.46 3.91 9.40
C PRO A 545 30.51 3.71 10.93
N THR A 546 31.29 4.55 11.60
CA THR A 546 31.44 4.59 13.07
C THR A 546 30.51 5.61 13.75
N SER A 547 29.77 6.39 12.96
CA SER A 547 28.77 7.38 13.39
C SER A 547 27.47 6.76 13.92
N ASP A 548 27.01 5.70 13.27
CA ASP A 548 25.60 5.30 13.19
C ASP A 548 25.10 4.72 14.52
N PHE A 549 23.89 5.10 14.97
CA PHE A 549 23.38 4.86 16.32
C PHE A 549 23.57 3.41 16.78
N ARG A 550 23.18 2.47 15.92
CA ARG A 550 23.50 1.05 15.99
C ARG A 550 24.00 0.62 14.61
N HIS A 551 24.98 -0.28 14.57
CA HIS A 551 25.48 -0.84 13.32
C HIS A 551 25.91 -2.30 13.52
N PRO A 552 25.59 -3.23 12.59
CA PRO A 552 25.79 -4.68 12.78
C PRO A 552 27.24 -5.10 13.01
N VAL A 553 28.22 -4.31 12.54
CA VAL A 553 29.67 -4.60 12.63
C VAL A 553 30.42 -3.66 13.59
N THR A 554 30.39 -2.34 13.37
CA THR A 554 31.13 -1.36 14.18
C THR A 554 30.68 -1.28 15.64
N THR A 555 29.43 -1.67 15.98
CA THR A 555 28.99 -1.73 17.38
C THR A 555 29.61 -2.91 18.14
N PRO A 556 29.56 -4.18 17.65
CA PRO A 556 30.37 -5.27 18.20
C PRO A 556 31.87 -4.97 18.30
N ALA A 557 32.47 -4.36 17.26
CA ALA A 557 33.89 -3.99 17.30
C ALA A 557 34.21 -2.98 18.43
N LEU A 558 33.33 -2.01 18.67
CA LEU A 558 33.49 -1.04 19.77
C LEU A 558 33.29 -1.69 21.16
N LEU A 559 32.38 -2.67 21.28
CA LEU A 559 32.19 -3.47 22.49
C LEU A 559 33.42 -4.35 22.78
N TYR A 560 34.02 -4.96 21.76
CA TYR A 560 35.27 -5.71 21.92
C TYR A 560 36.41 -4.81 22.42
N ILE A 561 36.53 -3.58 21.88
CA ILE A 561 37.49 -2.58 22.37
C ILE A 561 37.25 -2.23 23.85
N SER A 562 36.00 -2.00 24.28
CA SER A 562 35.70 -1.67 25.69
C SER A 562 35.91 -2.87 26.64
N GLN A 563 35.61 -4.09 26.20
CA GLN A 563 35.91 -5.33 26.91
C GLN A 563 37.43 -5.53 27.08
N ALA A 564 38.22 -5.37 26.01
CA ALA A 564 39.67 -5.49 26.08
C ALA A 564 40.30 -4.43 27.00
N LEU A 565 39.84 -3.18 26.94
CA LEU A 565 40.32 -2.08 27.80
C LEU A 565 39.96 -2.26 29.29
N THR A 566 38.96 -3.08 29.64
CA THR A 566 38.53 -3.30 31.04
C THR A 566 38.97 -4.62 31.64
N LYS A 567 39.00 -5.71 30.86
CA LYS A 567 39.24 -7.07 31.34
C LYS A 567 40.71 -7.51 31.25
N CYS A 568 41.50 -6.97 30.31
CA CYS A 568 42.87 -7.43 30.08
C CYS A 568 43.85 -6.80 31.09
N PRO A 569 44.53 -7.58 31.97
CA PRO A 569 45.37 -7.05 33.02
C PRO A 569 46.73 -6.62 32.46
N VAL A 570 47.07 -5.35 32.61
CA VAL A 570 48.37 -4.80 32.18
C VAL A 570 49.50 -5.35 33.07
N ARG A 571 50.38 -6.18 32.50
CA ARG A 571 51.50 -6.85 33.20
C ARG A 571 52.87 -6.44 32.68
N SER A 572 52.95 -6.07 31.41
CA SER A 572 54.15 -5.79 30.63
C SER A 572 54.04 -4.45 29.89
N LEU A 573 55.15 -3.98 29.30
CA LEU A 573 55.12 -2.81 28.43
C LEU A 573 54.41 -3.10 27.08
N GLN A 574 54.38 -4.36 26.63
CA GLN A 574 53.65 -4.77 25.43
C GLN A 574 52.13 -4.62 25.63
N ASP A 575 51.62 -4.99 26.81
CA ASP A 575 50.22 -4.78 27.19
C ASP A 575 49.85 -3.29 27.16
N VAL A 576 50.74 -2.43 27.68
CA VAL A 576 50.57 -0.96 27.61
C VAL A 576 50.50 -0.47 26.16
N THR A 577 51.39 -0.94 25.27
CA THR A 577 51.34 -0.54 23.86
C THR A 577 50.09 -1.04 23.15
N SER A 578 49.66 -2.28 23.38
CA SER A 578 48.43 -2.83 22.77
C SER A 578 47.18 -2.09 23.28
N GLY A 579 47.10 -1.81 24.59
CA GLY A 579 46.04 -1.00 25.16
C GLY A 579 46.02 0.44 24.64
N LEU A 580 47.19 1.07 24.42
CA LEU A 580 47.26 2.40 23.80
C LEU A 580 46.85 2.39 22.32
N VAL A 581 47.12 1.32 21.56
CA VAL A 581 46.57 1.14 20.19
C VAL A 581 45.05 0.97 20.23
N LEU A 582 44.50 0.19 21.17
CA LEU A 582 43.06 0.10 21.40
C LEU A 582 42.45 1.46 21.79
N CYS A 583 43.15 2.29 22.56
CA CYS A 583 42.72 3.67 22.85
C CYS A 583 42.75 4.58 21.60
N CYS A 584 43.75 4.44 20.72
CA CYS A 584 43.76 5.13 19.42
C CYS A 584 42.55 4.75 18.57
N LEU A 585 42.24 3.45 18.47
CA LEU A 585 41.07 2.94 17.75
C LEU A 585 39.76 3.42 18.40
N GLY A 586 39.64 3.33 19.72
CA GLY A 586 38.47 3.84 20.45
C GLY A 586 38.20 5.33 20.20
N VAL A 587 39.25 6.16 20.16
CA VAL A 587 39.12 7.58 19.76
C VAL A 587 38.67 7.71 18.30
N GLU A 588 39.20 6.90 17.37
CA GLU A 588 38.83 6.94 15.95
C GLU A 588 37.34 6.61 15.73
N TYR A 589 36.84 5.53 16.33
CA TYR A 589 35.42 5.15 16.30
C TYR A 589 34.51 6.23 16.91
N VAL A 590 34.97 6.93 17.94
CA VAL A 590 34.18 7.92 18.68
C VAL A 590 34.27 9.34 18.08
N THR A 591 35.26 9.63 17.23
CA THR A 591 35.54 10.99 16.71
C THR A 591 34.35 11.64 16.00
N PHE A 592 33.61 10.89 15.17
CA PHE A 592 32.41 11.42 14.50
C PHE A 592 31.15 11.36 15.36
N SER A 593 31.00 10.32 16.18
CA SER A 593 29.77 10.08 16.96
C SER A 593 29.70 10.82 18.30
N LYS A 594 30.84 11.36 18.78
CA LYS A 594 31.01 12.06 20.07
C LYS A 594 30.53 11.31 21.33
N ARG A 595 30.29 10.00 21.25
CA ARG A 595 29.76 9.19 22.36
C ARG A 595 30.77 9.09 23.50
N PHE A 596 30.31 9.20 24.74
CA PHE A 596 31.19 9.05 25.89
C PHE A 596 31.57 7.58 26.12
N LEU A 597 32.86 7.28 25.99
CA LEU A 597 33.46 5.96 26.24
C LEU A 597 34.30 6.02 27.53
N PRO A 598 33.76 5.60 28.69
CA PRO A 598 34.43 5.74 29.99
C PRO A 598 35.66 4.85 30.14
N GLU A 599 35.69 3.68 29.48
CA GLU A 599 36.78 2.70 29.56
C GLU A 599 38.11 3.29 29.04
N LEU A 600 38.04 4.07 27.96
CA LEU A 600 39.16 4.85 27.40
C LEU A 600 39.71 5.87 28.40
N ILE A 601 38.86 6.64 29.08
CA ILE A 601 39.30 7.61 30.09
C ILE A 601 39.90 6.92 31.31
N ASN A 602 39.31 5.82 31.76
CA ASN A 602 39.83 4.98 32.84
C ASN A 602 41.20 4.37 32.47
N PHE A 603 41.37 3.89 31.24
CA PHE A 603 42.63 3.30 30.77
C PHE A 603 43.74 4.35 30.64
N LEU A 604 43.44 5.53 30.11
CA LEU A 604 44.40 6.65 30.05
C LEU A 604 44.79 7.12 31.47
N SER A 605 43.83 7.25 32.38
CA SER A 605 44.08 7.58 33.80
C SER A 605 44.96 6.52 34.49
N GLY A 606 44.68 5.23 34.26
CA GLY A 606 45.49 4.12 34.74
C GLY A 606 46.90 4.09 34.15
N THR A 607 47.04 4.42 32.86
CA THR A 607 48.34 4.52 32.17
C THR A 607 49.17 5.69 32.72
N LEU A 608 48.55 6.83 33.04
CA LEU A 608 49.23 7.92 33.75
C LEU A 608 49.65 7.50 35.16
N HIS A 609 48.83 6.73 35.88
CA HIS A 609 49.19 6.17 37.19
C HIS A 609 50.41 5.22 37.13
N LEU A 610 50.62 4.49 36.02
CA LEU A 610 51.82 3.66 35.82
C LEU A 610 53.14 4.45 35.71
N ALA A 611 53.07 5.76 35.46
CA ALA A 611 54.23 6.66 35.37
C ALA A 611 54.54 7.39 36.70
N VAL A 612 53.62 7.34 37.68
CA VAL A 612 53.79 8.01 38.98
C VAL A 612 54.80 7.27 39.86
N ARG A 613 55.77 8.01 40.40
CA ARG A 613 56.74 7.51 41.38
C ARG A 613 56.13 7.38 42.78
N ASP A 614 55.55 8.45 43.32
CA ASP A 614 55.11 8.52 44.72
C ASP A 614 53.65 8.10 44.91
N LYS A 615 53.44 6.80 45.15
CA LYS A 615 52.10 6.19 45.33
C LYS A 615 51.54 6.27 46.75
N THR A 616 52.18 7.01 47.65
CA THR A 616 51.76 7.14 49.06
C THR A 616 50.51 8.02 49.26
N SER A 617 50.11 8.81 48.26
CA SER A 617 49.02 9.79 48.34
C SER A 617 47.84 9.50 47.38
N ILE A 618 47.59 8.20 47.12
CA ILE A 618 46.50 7.68 46.26
C ILE A 618 45.10 8.14 46.70
N GLY A 619 44.86 8.52 47.95
CA GLY A 619 43.56 9.02 48.45
C GLY A 619 43.05 10.33 47.82
N SER A 620 43.61 10.75 46.68
CA SER A 620 43.23 11.93 45.89
C SER A 620 42.65 11.61 44.50
N TYR A 621 42.61 10.34 44.09
CA TYR A 621 41.97 9.85 42.86
C TYR A 621 41.68 8.33 42.95
N THR A 622 40.71 7.82 42.18
CA THR A 622 40.37 6.39 42.15
C THR A 622 41.04 5.67 40.99
N VAL A 623 41.83 4.64 41.28
CA VAL A 623 42.35 3.70 40.26
C VAL A 623 41.29 2.65 39.97
N VAL A 624 41.01 2.41 38.69
CA VAL A 624 39.97 1.49 38.19
C VAL A 624 40.64 0.28 37.52
N PRO A 625 40.09 -0.95 37.62
CA PRO A 625 40.54 -2.08 36.81
C PRO A 625 40.60 -1.75 35.31
N PRO A 626 41.56 -2.29 34.55
CA PRO A 626 42.46 -3.40 34.88
C PRO A 626 43.66 -3.04 35.77
N PHE A 627 43.87 -1.75 36.07
CA PHE A 627 45.01 -1.27 36.83
C PHE A 627 44.85 -1.56 38.33
N ARG A 628 45.97 -1.69 39.05
CA ARG A 628 46.01 -1.93 40.50
C ARG A 628 46.75 -0.78 41.19
N PRO A 629 46.26 -0.27 42.33
CA PRO A 629 46.87 0.87 43.03
C PRO A 629 48.26 0.57 43.62
N SER A 630 48.62 -0.71 43.75
CA SER A 630 49.96 -1.14 44.18
C SER A 630 50.30 -2.53 43.60
N GLY A 631 51.60 -2.80 43.48
CA GLY A 631 52.14 -4.08 43.01
C GLY A 631 53.24 -3.94 41.97
N LYS A 632 53.93 -5.04 41.66
CA LYS A 632 55.12 -5.07 40.79
C LYS A 632 54.89 -4.49 39.38
N CYS A 633 53.69 -4.65 38.83
CA CYS A 633 53.31 -4.10 37.52
C CYS A 633 52.83 -2.63 37.59
N SER A 634 52.82 -1.99 38.76
CA SER A 634 52.37 -0.58 38.88
C SER A 634 53.44 0.41 38.42
N ASP A 635 54.73 0.02 38.35
CA ASP A 635 55.87 0.92 38.06
C ASP A 635 56.35 0.84 36.60
N LEU A 636 55.56 0.22 35.70
CA LEU A 636 55.98 -0.12 34.33
C LEU A 636 56.40 1.06 33.46
N LEU A 637 55.83 2.25 33.67
CA LEU A 637 56.16 3.48 32.94
C LEU A 637 57.00 4.48 33.76
N VAL A 638 57.42 4.12 34.98
CA VAL A 638 58.28 4.99 35.80
C VAL A 638 59.60 5.26 35.07
N LEU A 639 59.92 6.53 34.89
CA LEU A 639 61.17 6.97 34.28
C LEU A 639 62.32 6.83 35.29
N SER A 640 63.39 6.15 34.89
CA SER A 640 64.58 5.93 35.71
C SER A 640 65.67 6.97 35.42
N ASP A 641 65.98 7.22 34.15
CA ASP A 641 67.21 7.89 33.73
C ASP A 641 66.97 9.27 33.12
N SER A 642 67.68 10.29 33.62
CA SER A 642 67.57 11.68 33.14
C SER A 642 68.17 11.89 31.74
N GLU A 643 69.11 11.03 31.32
CA GLU A 643 69.83 11.18 30.05
C GLU A 643 68.96 10.80 28.84
N SER A 644 68.18 9.72 28.95
CA SER A 644 67.23 9.31 27.90
C SER A 644 66.12 10.33 27.62
N CYS A 645 65.84 11.24 28.56
CA CYS A 645 64.89 12.34 28.33
C CYS A 645 65.42 13.42 27.37
N LYS A 646 66.75 13.49 27.14
CA LYS A 646 67.38 14.51 26.29
C LYS A 646 67.63 14.05 24.85
N SER A 647 67.65 12.73 24.61
CA SER A 647 67.86 12.12 23.29
C SER A 647 66.55 11.61 22.63
N TRP A 648 65.42 11.75 23.32
CA TRP A 648 64.13 11.25 22.84
C TRP A 648 63.56 12.10 21.70
N SER A 649 63.04 11.44 20.67
CA SER A 649 62.36 12.08 19.53
C SER A 649 61.20 11.22 19.04
N LYS A 650 60.05 11.85 18.78
CA LYS A 650 58.81 11.19 18.32
C LYS A 650 58.90 10.49 16.95
N LYS A 651 60.04 10.62 16.25
CA LYS A 651 60.26 10.10 14.89
C LYS A 651 61.07 8.79 14.82
N SER A 652 61.68 8.35 15.92
CA SER A 652 62.51 7.13 15.95
C SER A 652 61.83 5.97 16.67
N LEU A 653 61.77 4.80 16.01
CA LEU A 653 61.46 3.53 16.67
C LEU A 653 62.54 3.23 17.71
N PRO A 654 62.22 3.10 19.02
CA PRO A 654 63.27 3.05 20.03
C PRO A 654 63.80 1.63 20.25
N LEU A 655 65.12 1.52 20.29
CA LEU A 655 65.85 0.29 20.62
C LEU A 655 65.99 0.06 22.14
N SER A 656 65.58 1.01 22.99
CA SER A 656 65.76 0.95 24.45
C SER A 656 64.45 1.13 25.23
N LEU A 657 64.31 0.36 26.32
CA LEU A 657 63.09 0.32 27.14
C LEU A 657 62.70 1.68 27.73
N SER A 658 63.67 2.53 28.08
CA SER A 658 63.41 3.88 28.61
C SER A 658 62.79 4.82 27.57
N LEU A 659 63.26 4.77 26.33
CA LEU A 659 62.65 5.52 25.22
C LEU A 659 61.27 4.95 24.85
N CYS A 660 61.05 3.64 24.97
CA CYS A 660 59.72 3.04 24.81
C CYS A 660 58.72 3.53 25.87
N ARG A 661 59.12 3.67 27.15
CA ARG A 661 58.27 4.26 28.21
C ARG A 661 57.89 5.70 27.87
N LEU A 662 58.85 6.51 27.41
CA LEU A 662 58.62 7.90 26.97
C LEU A 662 57.67 7.96 25.76
N MET A 663 57.80 7.06 24.78
CA MET A 663 56.85 6.96 23.66
C MET A 663 55.43 6.67 24.17
N CYS A 664 55.25 5.64 25.01
CA CYS A 664 53.93 5.27 25.58
C CYS A 664 53.29 6.45 26.33
N LEU A 665 54.07 7.16 27.15
CA LEU A 665 53.60 8.33 27.89
C LEU A 665 53.25 9.50 26.96
N SER A 666 54.03 9.73 25.90
CA SER A 666 53.72 10.75 24.89
C SER A 666 52.41 10.48 24.16
N THR A 667 52.17 9.22 23.76
CA THR A 667 50.90 8.81 23.12
C THR A 667 49.73 8.87 24.09
N CYS A 668 49.95 8.58 25.38
CA CYS A 668 48.92 8.73 26.41
C CYS A 668 48.52 10.21 26.59
N LEU A 669 49.49 11.13 26.61
CA LEU A 669 49.21 12.58 26.68
C LEU A 669 48.54 13.11 25.40
N ASP A 670 49.00 12.71 24.20
CA ASP A 670 48.31 13.01 22.93
C ASP A 670 46.85 12.56 22.95
N LEU A 671 46.58 11.34 23.44
CA LEU A 671 45.23 10.77 23.53
C LEU A 671 44.37 11.50 24.56
N VAL A 672 44.93 11.87 25.72
CA VAL A 672 44.23 12.72 26.70
C VAL A 672 43.88 14.08 26.08
N LYS A 673 44.80 14.75 25.37
CA LYS A 673 44.54 16.01 24.66
C LYS A 673 43.42 15.87 23.62
N ARG A 674 43.42 14.78 22.85
CA ARG A 674 42.32 14.44 21.91
C ARG A 674 41.00 14.23 22.64
N CYS A 675 40.98 13.49 23.75
CA CYS A 675 39.78 13.27 24.56
C CYS A 675 39.24 14.57 25.17
N CYS A 676 40.10 15.48 25.63
CA CYS A 676 39.69 16.81 26.08
C CYS A 676 39.00 17.60 24.96
N LEU A 677 39.56 17.57 23.74
CA LEU A 677 38.99 18.23 22.56
C LEU A 677 37.72 17.54 22.01
N LEU A 678 37.49 16.28 22.33
CA LEU A 678 36.30 15.53 21.91
C LEU A 678 35.13 15.73 22.90
N TYR A 679 35.42 15.67 24.20
CA TYR A 679 34.41 15.68 25.27
C TYR A 679 34.12 17.04 25.90
N LYS A 680 34.77 18.14 25.48
CA LYS A 680 34.54 19.50 25.98
C LYS A 680 33.09 20.00 25.91
N ASP A 681 32.26 19.39 25.07
CA ASP A 681 30.83 19.70 24.94
C ASP A 681 29.95 19.02 26.02
N LEU A 682 30.51 18.11 26.83
CA LEU A 682 29.76 17.35 27.85
C LEU A 682 29.53 18.14 29.14
N THR A 683 28.30 18.14 29.65
CA THR A 683 27.92 18.79 30.92
C THR A 683 28.66 18.24 32.15
N SER A 684 29.15 16.99 32.08
CA SER A 684 29.91 16.30 33.13
C SER A 684 31.43 16.39 32.97
N PHE A 685 31.94 17.08 31.94
CA PHE A 685 33.36 17.16 31.58
C PHE A 685 34.29 17.43 32.77
N ALA A 686 33.98 18.47 33.56
CA ALA A 686 34.79 18.88 34.71
C ALA A 686 34.87 17.81 35.83
N CYS A 687 33.91 16.89 35.90
CA CYS A 687 33.95 15.76 36.83
C CYS A 687 34.74 14.58 36.25
N ILE A 688 34.57 14.29 34.95
CA ILE A 688 35.24 13.20 34.23
C ILE A 688 36.76 13.38 34.22
N PHE A 689 37.24 14.60 33.96
CA PHE A 689 38.68 14.89 33.87
C PHE A 689 39.34 15.22 35.21
N GLN A 690 38.58 15.39 36.31
CA GLN A 690 39.14 15.73 37.62
C GLN A 690 40.23 14.76 38.14
N PRO A 691 40.13 13.42 37.97
CA PRO A 691 41.20 12.49 38.34
C PRO A 691 42.47 12.66 37.49
N ILE A 692 42.33 12.99 36.20
CA ILE A 692 43.46 13.26 35.31
C ILE A 692 44.12 14.59 35.71
N THR A 693 43.33 15.62 36.04
CA THR A 693 43.85 16.89 36.56
C THR A 693 44.60 16.71 37.87
N THR A 694 44.11 15.88 38.82
CA THR A 694 44.85 15.63 40.07
C THR A 694 46.12 14.81 39.86
N LEU A 695 46.10 13.81 38.96
CA LEU A 695 47.31 13.08 38.53
C LEU A 695 48.37 14.04 37.96
N LEU A 696 48.02 14.81 36.93
CA LEU A 696 48.96 15.70 36.23
C LEU A 696 49.46 16.86 37.12
N SER A 697 48.62 17.41 38.00
CA SER A 697 49.01 18.57 38.84
C SER A 697 49.74 18.20 40.14
N LYS A 698 49.52 17.00 40.71
CA LYS A 698 50.08 16.62 42.02
C LYS A 698 51.10 15.49 41.97
N HIS A 699 51.01 14.57 41.00
CA HIS A 699 51.73 13.29 41.02
C HIS A 699 52.73 13.13 39.86
N LEU A 700 52.53 13.83 38.73
CA LEU A 700 53.42 13.85 37.58
C LEU A 700 53.92 15.28 37.29
N SER A 701 54.98 15.71 37.97
CA SER A 701 55.52 17.07 37.83
C SER A 701 56.26 17.26 36.50
N ALA A 702 55.96 18.35 35.79
CA ALA A 702 56.52 18.67 34.47
C ALA A 702 58.06 18.63 34.43
N GLN A 703 58.73 19.00 35.54
CA GLN A 703 60.20 18.95 35.68
C GLN A 703 60.82 17.55 35.50
N THR A 704 60.02 16.48 35.53
CA THR A 704 60.48 15.09 35.28
C THR A 704 60.37 14.65 33.82
N LEU A 705 59.76 15.48 32.95
CA LEU A 705 59.43 15.17 31.57
C LEU A 705 60.35 15.92 30.56
N PRO A 706 60.59 15.36 29.35
CA PRO A 706 61.18 16.10 28.23
C PRO A 706 60.34 17.34 27.85
N GLU A 707 60.98 18.37 27.30
CA GLU A 707 60.37 19.67 26.96
C GLU A 707 59.06 19.54 26.15
N LEU A 708 59.04 18.74 25.08
CA LEU A 708 57.85 18.48 24.25
C LEU A 708 56.66 17.89 25.06
N LEU A 709 56.95 17.14 26.13
CA LEU A 709 55.92 16.58 27.01
C LEU A 709 55.52 17.55 28.13
N GLN A 710 56.34 18.56 28.44
CA GLN A 710 55.96 19.67 29.32
C GLN A 710 54.94 20.58 28.63
N GLU A 711 55.13 20.89 27.34
CA GLU A 711 54.17 21.65 26.53
C GLU A 711 52.80 20.94 26.49
N LEU A 712 52.77 19.66 26.12
CA LEU A 712 51.53 18.86 26.10
C LEU A 712 50.87 18.78 27.49
N HIS A 713 51.65 18.68 28.57
CA HIS A 713 51.16 18.66 29.95
C HIS A 713 50.48 19.98 30.33
N SER A 714 51.09 21.14 30.01
CA SER A 714 50.48 22.45 30.26
C SER A 714 49.23 22.69 29.41
N GLU A 715 49.26 22.37 28.11
CA GLU A 715 48.09 22.50 27.23
C GLU A 715 46.89 21.68 27.72
N ILE A 716 47.12 20.46 28.24
CA ILE A 716 46.05 19.63 28.79
C ILE A 716 45.45 20.29 30.04
N LEU A 717 46.28 20.77 30.97
CA LEU A 717 45.81 21.45 32.19
C LEU A 717 45.05 22.74 31.87
N GLU A 718 45.51 23.55 30.91
CA GLU A 718 44.80 24.74 30.43
C GLU A 718 43.47 24.36 29.75
N SER A 719 43.45 23.33 28.90
CA SER A 719 42.22 22.89 28.22
C SER A 719 41.13 22.40 29.18
N ILE A 720 41.51 21.79 30.30
CA ILE A 720 40.56 21.36 31.34
C ILE A 720 40.16 22.54 32.24
N GLY A 721 41.11 23.42 32.60
CA GLY A 721 40.87 24.59 33.43
C GLY A 721 40.02 25.68 32.76
N GLY A 722 40.09 25.81 31.44
CA GLY A 722 39.31 26.76 30.65
C GLY A 722 37.86 26.33 30.37
N ALA A 723 37.45 25.11 30.75
CA ALA A 723 36.10 24.61 30.47
C ALA A 723 35.04 25.26 31.40
N PRO A 724 33.94 25.82 30.87
CA PRO A 724 32.94 26.49 31.68
C PRO A 724 32.15 25.50 32.54
N VAL A 725 32.24 25.63 33.87
CA VAL A 725 31.59 24.72 34.83
C VAL A 725 30.10 25.03 34.97
N THR A 726 29.30 24.72 33.92
CA THR A 726 27.85 24.89 33.89
C THR A 726 27.14 23.90 34.82
N ARG A 727 27.05 24.23 36.12
CA ARG A 727 26.28 23.49 37.14
C ARG A 727 24.77 23.66 36.99
N CYS A 728 24.24 23.40 35.80
CA CYS A 728 22.80 23.34 35.55
C CYS A 728 22.23 22.11 36.26
N ARG A 729 21.23 22.31 37.13
CA ARG A 729 20.46 21.20 37.70
C ARG A 729 19.77 20.46 36.56
N LEU A 730 19.93 19.14 36.50
CA LEU A 730 19.20 18.30 35.54
C LEU A 730 17.68 18.50 35.73
N VAL A 731 17.00 18.84 34.64
CA VAL A 731 15.54 18.95 34.58
C VAL A 731 15.06 17.86 33.64
N LEU A 732 14.23 16.94 34.14
CA LEU A 732 13.55 15.96 33.29
C LEU A 732 12.69 16.69 32.26
N GLU A 733 12.82 16.31 30.99
CA GLU A 733 12.03 16.92 29.92
C GLU A 733 10.53 16.73 30.19
N ARG A 734 9.81 17.85 30.27
CA ARG A 734 8.36 17.82 30.44
C ARG A 734 7.73 17.44 29.10
N LYS A 735 7.22 16.22 29.01
CA LYS A 735 6.38 15.79 27.87
C LYS A 735 5.34 16.88 27.58
N LYS A 736 5.21 17.28 26.31
CA LYS A 736 4.18 18.23 25.87
C LYS A 736 2.80 17.66 26.27
N PRO A 737 1.87 18.48 26.79
CA PRO A 737 0.55 17.98 27.17
C PRO A 737 -0.16 17.38 25.94
N ILE A 738 -0.73 16.20 26.11
CA ILE A 738 -1.43 15.48 25.04
C ILE A 738 -2.65 16.34 24.62
N PRO A 739 -2.82 16.67 23.33
CA PRO A 739 -3.98 17.42 22.87
C PRO A 739 -5.27 16.60 23.06
N LEU A 740 -6.40 17.30 23.25
CA LEU A 740 -7.71 16.65 23.31
C LEU A 740 -8.00 15.90 22.00
N LYS A 741 -8.45 14.65 22.08
CA LYS A 741 -8.84 13.85 20.91
C LYS A 741 -9.96 14.57 20.14
N LEU A 742 -9.65 15.02 18.92
CA LEU A 742 -10.61 15.68 18.03
C LEU A 742 -11.48 14.63 17.34
N LEU A 743 -12.77 14.60 17.66
CA LEU A 743 -13.73 13.70 17.02
C LEU A 743 -14.30 14.36 15.75
N THR A 744 -14.18 13.69 14.61
CA THR A 744 -14.85 14.11 13.37
C THR A 744 -16.37 14.04 13.53
N PRO A 745 -17.14 15.12 13.34
CA PRO A 745 -18.59 15.05 13.39
C PRO A 745 -19.10 14.16 12.25
N LYS A 746 -20.07 13.27 12.54
CA LYS A 746 -20.70 12.37 11.56
C LYS A 746 -21.64 13.16 10.65
N ILE A 747 -21.07 13.97 9.75
CA ILE A 747 -21.79 14.73 8.73
C ILE A 747 -22.40 13.73 7.75
N VAL A 748 -23.72 13.79 7.56
CA VAL A 748 -24.41 12.90 6.61
C VAL A 748 -25.45 13.68 5.83
N GLU A 749 -25.37 13.65 4.49
CA GLU A 749 -26.22 14.42 3.58
C GLU A 749 -27.71 14.12 3.78
N VAL A 750 -28.51 15.09 4.25
CA VAL A 750 -29.96 14.91 4.48
C VAL A 750 -30.73 15.16 3.19
N LEU A 751 -30.64 14.24 2.24
CA LEU A 751 -31.36 14.31 0.96
C LEU A 751 -32.89 14.30 1.10
N ASP A 752 -33.43 13.81 2.21
CA ASP A 752 -34.86 13.78 2.52
C ASP A 752 -35.11 13.84 4.04
N TYR A 753 -35.85 14.84 4.51
CA TYR A 753 -36.21 14.97 5.93
C TYR A 753 -37.06 13.79 6.42
N GLY A 754 -36.56 13.04 7.41
CA GLY A 754 -37.36 12.10 8.21
C GLY A 754 -37.26 10.61 7.84
N LYS A 755 -36.25 10.19 7.05
CA LYS A 755 -35.86 8.77 6.93
C LYS A 755 -34.85 8.42 8.02
N LYS A 756 -35.01 7.27 8.68
CA LYS A 756 -33.93 6.68 9.49
C LYS A 756 -32.74 6.34 8.58
N ARG A 757 -31.51 6.42 9.11
CA ARG A 757 -30.29 5.89 8.49
C ARG A 757 -29.86 4.59 9.22
N GLY A 758 -28.81 3.95 8.71
CA GLY A 758 -28.30 2.67 9.19
C GLY A 758 -28.87 1.46 8.45
N SER A 759 -30.17 1.48 8.13
CA SER A 759 -30.84 0.32 7.54
C SER A 759 -30.44 0.02 6.08
N THR A 760 -30.32 -1.26 5.76
CA THR A 760 -29.98 -1.78 4.43
C THR A 760 -31.05 -1.41 3.39
N ARG A 761 -30.77 -1.66 2.10
CA ARG A 761 -31.77 -1.44 1.04
C ARG A 761 -33.04 -2.25 1.31
N GLU A 762 -32.89 -3.53 1.65
CA GLU A 762 -34.03 -4.41 1.92
C GLU A 762 -34.85 -3.97 3.11
N GLU A 763 -34.21 -3.63 4.24
CA GLU A 763 -34.91 -3.18 5.44
C GLU A 763 -35.71 -1.91 5.18
N ARG A 764 -35.14 -0.99 4.41
CA ARG A 764 -35.78 0.26 3.98
C ARG A 764 -36.98 0.00 3.07
N GLU A 765 -36.92 -1.03 2.23
CA GLU A 765 -38.03 -1.49 1.40
C GLU A 765 -39.09 -2.25 2.25
N LYS A 766 -38.68 -3.12 3.17
CA LYS A 766 -39.52 -3.80 4.19
C LYS A 766 -40.25 -2.77 5.08
N GLU A 767 -39.60 -1.72 5.57
CA GLU A 767 -40.25 -0.61 6.31
C GLU A 767 -41.24 0.17 5.42
N ARG A 768 -40.85 0.50 4.18
CA ARG A 768 -41.72 1.19 3.21
C ARG A 768 -42.97 0.38 2.90
N LEU A 769 -42.86 -0.94 2.77
CA LEU A 769 -43.97 -1.87 2.58
C LEU A 769 -44.83 -1.98 3.86
N LYS A 770 -44.23 -2.19 5.04
CA LYS A 770 -44.92 -2.18 6.34
C LYS A 770 -45.71 -0.88 6.57
N HIS A 771 -45.18 0.27 6.17
CA HIS A 771 -45.87 1.56 6.24
C HIS A 771 -47.00 1.68 5.21
N LYS A 772 -46.78 1.31 3.93
CA LYS A 772 -47.85 1.23 2.91
C LYS A 772 -49.01 0.36 3.40
N TYR A 773 -48.73 -0.85 3.84
CA TYR A 773 -49.71 -1.80 4.37
C TYR A 773 -50.51 -1.20 5.53
N LYS A 774 -49.84 -0.68 6.57
CA LYS A 774 -50.51 -0.04 7.72
C LYS A 774 -51.35 1.18 7.32
N LYS A 775 -50.93 1.95 6.30
CA LYS A 775 -51.68 3.09 5.76
C LYS A 775 -52.96 2.66 5.03
N GLU A 776 -52.86 1.71 4.10
CA GLU A 776 -54.00 1.26 3.29
C GLU A 776 -54.98 0.40 4.08
N PHE A 777 -54.50 -0.53 4.93
CA PHE A 777 -55.34 -1.31 5.84
C PHE A 777 -56.17 -0.39 6.76
N LYS A 778 -55.52 0.62 7.37
CA LYS A 778 -56.21 1.64 8.17
C LYS A 778 -57.13 2.52 7.30
N GLY A 779 -56.85 2.67 6.00
CA GLY A 779 -57.73 3.30 5.00
C GLY A 779 -59.02 2.51 4.80
N ALA A 780 -58.92 1.28 4.29
CA ALA A 780 -60.03 0.37 4.03
C ALA A 780 -60.92 0.18 5.27
N LEU A 781 -60.33 -0.12 6.42
CA LEU A 781 -61.07 -0.29 7.68
C LEU A 781 -61.81 0.99 8.12
N ARG A 782 -61.34 2.19 7.74
CA ARG A 782 -62.05 3.46 8.00
C ARG A 782 -63.22 3.71 7.06
N GLU A 783 -63.18 3.25 5.81
CA GLU A 783 -64.36 3.32 4.93
C GLU A 783 -65.39 2.25 5.29
N ILE A 784 -64.99 0.99 5.49
CA ILE A 784 -65.90 -0.09 5.93
C ILE A 784 -66.67 0.33 7.20
N ARG A 785 -65.98 0.92 8.20
CA ARG A 785 -66.62 1.44 9.43
C ARG A 785 -67.53 2.65 9.24
N LYS A 786 -67.45 3.36 8.10
CA LYS A 786 -68.42 4.41 7.71
C LYS A 786 -69.58 3.82 6.91
N ASP A 787 -69.31 2.84 6.07
CA ASP A 787 -70.28 2.15 5.20
C ASP A 787 -71.29 1.38 6.04
N THR A 788 -70.82 0.64 7.06
CA THR A 788 -71.70 -0.02 8.04
C THR A 788 -72.54 0.97 8.83
N ARG A 789 -71.96 2.11 9.26
CA ARG A 789 -72.69 3.19 9.96
C ARG A 789 -73.75 3.85 9.05
N PHE A 790 -73.45 4.03 7.78
CA PHE A 790 -74.39 4.56 6.79
C PHE A 790 -75.56 3.60 6.58
N LEU A 791 -75.27 2.32 6.27
CA LEU A 791 -76.30 1.29 6.09
C LEU A 791 -77.12 1.06 7.38
N ALA A 792 -76.52 1.15 8.56
CA ALA A 792 -77.25 1.08 9.83
C ALA A 792 -78.24 2.25 10.00
N ARG A 793 -77.84 3.48 9.64
CA ARG A 793 -78.72 4.66 9.68
C ARG A 793 -79.88 4.55 8.69
N GLU A 794 -79.60 4.14 7.45
CA GLU A 794 -80.63 3.95 6.42
C GLU A 794 -81.62 2.86 6.85
N LYS A 795 -81.13 1.68 7.29
CA LYS A 795 -81.97 0.60 7.87
C LYS A 795 -82.86 1.10 9.02
N LEU A 796 -82.30 1.85 9.96
CA LEU A 796 -83.04 2.41 11.09
C LEU A 796 -84.14 3.36 10.61
N SER A 797 -83.85 4.24 9.65
CA SER A 797 -84.86 5.13 9.07
C SER A 797 -85.96 4.38 8.30
N GLU A 798 -85.63 3.29 7.59
CA GLU A 798 -86.67 2.46 6.98
C GLU A 798 -87.56 1.77 8.01
N VAL A 799 -87.01 1.27 9.13
CA VAL A 799 -87.79 0.68 10.23
C VAL A 799 -88.70 1.72 10.86
N MET A 800 -88.18 2.91 11.19
CA MET A 800 -89.00 4.01 11.73
C MET A 800 -90.13 4.43 10.77
N ASN A 801 -89.86 4.46 9.46
CA ASN A 801 -90.88 4.78 8.46
C ASN A 801 -91.94 3.67 8.34
N ARG A 802 -91.53 2.39 8.27
CA ARG A 802 -92.47 1.24 8.26
C ARG A 802 -93.35 1.22 9.51
N ASP A 803 -92.78 1.49 10.68
CA ASP A 803 -93.54 1.59 11.94
C ASP A 803 -94.46 2.80 12.00
N SER A 804 -94.04 3.96 11.44
CA SER A 804 -94.91 5.15 11.40
C SER A 804 -96.09 4.95 10.45
N GLU A 805 -95.87 4.34 9.27
CA GLU A 805 -96.92 3.93 8.35
C GLU A 805 -97.85 2.88 8.97
N ARG A 806 -97.32 1.86 9.64
CA ARG A 806 -98.11 0.85 10.35
C ARG A 806 -98.97 1.49 11.44
N LYS A 807 -98.38 2.34 12.30
CA LYS A 807 -99.09 3.08 13.35
C LYS A 807 -100.09 4.11 12.80
N ARG A 808 -99.90 4.59 11.57
CA ARG A 808 -100.88 5.42 10.85
C ARG A 808 -102.05 4.55 10.37
N LYS A 809 -101.79 3.53 9.55
CA LYS A 809 -102.81 2.61 8.99
C LYS A 809 -103.64 1.94 10.08
N VAL A 810 -103.02 1.52 11.18
CA VAL A 810 -103.73 0.94 12.34
C VAL A 810 -104.67 1.96 13.01
N ARG A 811 -104.27 3.24 13.15
CA ARG A 811 -105.16 4.29 13.67
C ARG A 811 -106.29 4.64 12.70
N GLU A 812 -106.02 4.66 11.40
CA GLU A 812 -107.04 4.87 10.36
C GLU A 812 -108.08 3.73 10.38
N LEU A 813 -107.65 2.46 10.51
CA LEU A 813 -108.52 1.30 10.66
C LEU A 813 -109.34 1.35 11.96
N PHE A 814 -108.71 1.59 13.13
CA PHE A 814 -109.45 1.75 14.38
C PHE A 814 -110.45 2.92 14.34
N GLY A 815 -110.11 4.01 13.65
CA GLY A 815 -111.03 5.12 13.36
C GLY A 815 -112.26 4.66 12.58
N SER A 816 -112.07 3.92 11.48
CA SER A 816 -113.18 3.38 10.68
C SER A 816 -114.09 2.41 11.46
N LEU A 817 -113.49 1.59 12.35
CA LEU A 817 -114.22 0.63 13.19
C LEU A 817 -115.01 1.36 14.30
N ALA A 818 -114.44 2.43 14.88
CA ALA A 818 -115.15 3.28 15.83
C ALA A 818 -116.34 4.03 15.18
N THR A 819 -116.23 4.47 13.91
CA THR A 819 -117.39 5.03 13.19
C THR A 819 -118.48 3.98 12.94
N GLN A 820 -118.13 2.75 12.55
CA GLN A 820 -119.10 1.64 12.40
C GLN A 820 -119.79 1.31 13.73
N GLU A 821 -119.06 1.33 14.86
CA GLU A 821 -119.65 1.13 16.18
C GLU A 821 -120.59 2.28 16.56
N GLY A 822 -120.26 3.52 16.16
CA GLY A 822 -121.12 4.70 16.28
C GLY A 822 -122.42 4.58 15.48
N GLU A 823 -122.34 4.16 14.22
CA GLU A 823 -123.50 3.88 13.36
C GLU A 823 -124.38 2.77 13.93
N TRP A 824 -123.78 1.67 14.42
CA TRP A 824 -124.49 0.59 15.08
C TRP A 824 -125.17 1.06 16.38
N LYS A 825 -124.50 1.88 17.20
CA LYS A 825 -125.09 2.53 18.39
C LYS A 825 -126.25 3.44 18.01
N ALA A 826 -126.16 4.18 16.91
CA ALA A 826 -127.25 5.03 16.40
C ALA A 826 -128.46 4.19 15.91
N LEU A 827 -128.22 3.10 15.17
CA LEU A 827 -129.25 2.13 14.78
C LEU A 827 -129.91 1.48 16.01
N LYS A 828 -129.13 1.09 17.01
CA LYS A 828 -129.63 0.50 18.27
C LYS A 828 -130.46 1.50 19.09
N ARG A 829 -130.13 2.80 19.05
CA ARG A 829 -130.97 3.87 19.62
C ARG A 829 -132.26 4.06 18.82
N ARG A 830 -132.20 4.01 17.48
CA ARG A 830 -133.37 4.06 16.57
C ARG A 830 -134.30 2.82 16.66
N LYS A 831 -133.88 1.73 17.30
CA LYS A 831 -134.71 0.56 17.63
C LYS A 831 -135.17 0.53 19.10
N LYS A 832 -134.86 1.56 19.89
CA LYS A 832 -135.27 1.72 21.30
C LYS A 832 -136.16 2.96 21.55
N LYS A 833 -136.25 3.85 20.57
CA LYS A 833 -137.44 4.66 20.31
C LYS A 833 -138.34 3.91 19.35
#